data_AF-Q1K0H2-F1
#
_entry.id   AF-Q1K0H2-F1
#
_cell.length_a   1.000
_cell.length_b   1.000
_cell.length_c   1.000
_cell.angle_alpha   90.00
_cell.angle_beta   90.00
_cell.angle_gamma   90.00
#
_symmetry.space_group_name_H-M   'P 1'
#
loop_
_entity.id
_entity.type
_entity.pdbx_description
1 polymer ?
#
loop_
_entity_poly.entity_id
_entity_poly.type
_entity_poly.pdbx_seq_one_letter_code
_entity_poly.pdbx_strand_id
1 'polypeptide(L)'
;MNFPVWFLPETGGGLLIAIMAVTHVFVSHFAVGGGLYLVMTEHKARRENDDQLLEFVKKHAKFFMLLTMVFGGVTGVGIWFTIGLIQPDATSKLIHTFVFGWAAEWVWFLVEIIALIIYYYKFDSMDERTHLKVGWIYFAAAWLSLFLINGIIGFMLTPGEWVNNHQFFSGFFNPTFWPSLWFRFAISTLLAGVFAFFTTAFIDVEAFRLKMTRYSSLWCLLSLVVVIPTGYWYLQVLPSGPQEILSASPTIKAMVKLGAFSAAGFIVFLTLFTLIKPRWHNLVTAVLVAVCAFGMMGSFEWIREADRRPFVIREMLYSNGIPVDQVEQLSEGFLAQSKWSAIKVIDADNVQQAGAELFKLQCYACHTLDGINNDIRSRTATINFNGMVKYLGTMHQRRPFMPPFVGNELEKKALASYLVGTLHGKETHVFDEPELTINLGQKMLEDECTVCHGVDLVMDWGEFLSAEEVRSGLLNLSQIDSSMDDFSGTPEELAAVVATIKGQAAPAAPTELSGKSLLEEECSMCHGTDIIYDWAAPLSPDEVRHGLLTLSQIDSSMEDFSGTPQELAALVTALKGMMAQPSVSAQAILDDECSMCHSADLVIEWAAALNREGINHGLKHLSEINSSMDDFTGRDDDLEALTDYLVNSAKGGTQ
;
A
#
# COMPACT_ATOMS: atom_id res chain seq x y z
N MET A 1 -4.89 -18.00 13.97
CA MET A 1 -5.53 -19.33 13.86
C MET A 1 -5.32 -19.77 12.42
N ASN A 2 -5.11 -21.06 12.13
CA ASN A 2 -4.85 -21.53 10.77
C ASN A 2 -6.05 -22.39 10.35
N PHE A 3 -6.86 -21.90 9.41
CA PHE A 3 -7.91 -22.66 8.72
C PHE A 3 -7.38 -23.20 7.38
N PRO A 4 -8.02 -24.24 6.80
CA PRO A 4 -7.65 -24.69 5.46
C PRO A 4 -8.00 -23.62 4.42
N VAL A 5 -7.10 -23.41 3.46
CA VAL A 5 -7.31 -22.45 2.36
C VAL A 5 -8.13 -23.11 1.25
N TRP A 6 -9.27 -22.51 0.90
CA TRP A 6 -10.00 -22.87 -0.31
C TRP A 6 -9.32 -22.27 -1.56
N PHE A 7 -8.46 -23.07 -2.17
CA PHE A 7 -7.58 -22.64 -3.24
C PHE A 7 -8.27 -22.68 -4.62
N LEU A 8 -8.52 -21.49 -5.17
CA LEU A 8 -9.15 -21.24 -6.48
C LEU A 8 -8.20 -20.37 -7.32
N PRO A 9 -7.11 -20.94 -7.85
CA PRO A 9 -5.97 -20.17 -8.39
C PRO A 9 -6.37 -19.19 -9.49
N GLU A 10 -7.28 -19.55 -10.38
CA GLU A 10 -7.64 -18.73 -11.55
C GLU A 10 -8.62 -17.59 -11.23
N THR A 11 -9.58 -17.83 -10.32
CA THR A 11 -10.65 -16.85 -10.02
C THR A 11 -10.34 -15.99 -8.80
N GLY A 12 -9.65 -16.57 -7.81
CA GLY A 12 -9.39 -15.95 -6.52
C GLY A 12 -10.64 -15.82 -5.63
N GLY A 13 -10.44 -15.87 -4.31
CA GLY A 13 -11.55 -15.70 -3.36
C GLY A 13 -12.11 -14.28 -3.31
N GLY A 14 -11.25 -13.26 -3.42
CA GLY A 14 -11.67 -11.86 -3.34
C GLY A 14 -12.72 -11.46 -4.39
N LEU A 15 -12.64 -12.01 -5.61
CA LEU A 15 -13.61 -11.74 -6.68
C LEU A 15 -15.00 -12.32 -6.35
N LEU A 16 -15.05 -13.53 -5.79
CA LEU A 16 -16.30 -14.16 -5.36
C LEU A 16 -16.97 -13.37 -4.24
N ILE A 17 -16.19 -12.91 -3.25
CA ILE A 17 -16.69 -12.01 -2.20
C ILE A 17 -17.25 -10.74 -2.84
N ALA A 18 -16.53 -10.10 -3.76
CA ALA A 18 -16.97 -8.86 -4.38
C ALA A 18 -18.30 -9.03 -5.15
N ILE A 19 -18.42 -10.07 -5.98
CA ILE A 19 -19.65 -10.35 -6.73
C ILE A 19 -20.82 -10.59 -5.77
N MET A 20 -20.64 -11.47 -4.79
CA MET A 20 -21.71 -11.81 -3.84
C MET A 20 -22.11 -10.61 -2.98
N ALA A 21 -21.14 -9.87 -2.45
CA ALA A 21 -21.38 -8.70 -1.61
C ALA A 21 -22.10 -7.59 -2.38
N VAL A 22 -21.62 -7.20 -3.56
CA VAL A 22 -22.27 -6.13 -4.34
C VAL A 22 -23.68 -6.52 -4.72
N THR A 23 -23.91 -7.75 -5.18
CA THR A 23 -25.25 -8.24 -5.54
C THR A 23 -26.18 -8.28 -4.33
N HIS A 24 -25.74 -8.85 -3.21
CA HIS A 24 -26.57 -8.95 -2.01
C HIS A 24 -26.90 -7.56 -1.45
N VAL A 25 -25.89 -6.70 -1.31
CA VAL A 25 -26.05 -5.39 -0.67
C VAL A 25 -26.94 -4.47 -1.52
N PHE A 26 -26.87 -4.54 -2.86
CA PHE A 26 -27.78 -3.81 -3.74
C PHE A 26 -29.25 -4.17 -3.49
N VAL A 27 -29.55 -5.44 -3.25
CA VAL A 27 -30.92 -5.92 -2.97
C VAL A 27 -31.32 -5.68 -1.52
N SER A 28 -30.40 -5.84 -0.55
CA SER A 28 -30.71 -5.61 0.86
C SER A 28 -30.99 -4.13 1.15
N HIS A 29 -30.27 -3.20 0.51
CA HIS A 29 -30.57 -1.77 0.64
C HIS A 29 -31.91 -1.41 -0.01
N PHE A 30 -32.29 -2.09 -1.10
CA PHE A 30 -33.66 -1.99 -1.62
C PHE A 30 -34.68 -2.56 -0.64
N ALA A 31 -34.41 -3.65 0.08
CA ALA A 31 -35.30 -4.18 1.10
C ALA A 31 -35.58 -3.15 2.21
N VAL A 32 -34.56 -2.43 2.67
CA VAL A 32 -34.72 -1.37 3.69
C VAL A 32 -35.51 -0.19 3.14
N GLY A 33 -35.03 0.43 2.05
CA GLY A 33 -35.65 1.64 1.52
C GLY A 33 -37.01 1.39 0.86
N GLY A 34 -37.16 0.27 0.18
CA GLY A 34 -38.42 -0.15 -0.45
C GLY A 34 -39.51 -0.45 0.58
N GLY A 35 -39.15 -0.92 1.77
CA GLY A 35 -40.08 -1.00 2.90
C GLY A 35 -40.68 0.35 3.28
N LEU A 36 -39.82 1.37 3.40
CA LEU A 36 -40.26 2.75 3.64
C LEU A 36 -41.11 3.27 2.48
N TYR A 37 -40.68 3.01 1.25
CA TYR A 37 -41.41 3.43 0.06
C TYR A 37 -42.82 2.83 0.00
N LEU A 38 -42.98 1.53 0.28
CA LEU A 38 -44.27 0.85 0.29
C LEU A 38 -45.25 1.51 1.28
N VAL A 39 -44.86 1.63 2.55
CA VAL A 39 -45.74 2.17 3.59
C VAL A 39 -46.07 3.64 3.35
N MET A 40 -45.12 4.44 2.88
CA MET A 40 -45.33 5.85 2.57
C MET A 40 -46.22 6.05 1.33
N THR A 41 -46.05 5.22 0.30
CA THR A 41 -46.84 5.28 -0.93
C THR A 41 -48.26 4.81 -0.69
N GLU A 42 -48.45 3.76 0.11
CA GLU A 42 -49.77 3.32 0.54
C GLU A 42 -50.48 4.41 1.35
N HIS A 43 -49.80 4.97 2.35
CA HIS A 43 -50.37 6.03 3.17
C HIS A 43 -50.81 7.23 2.31
N LYS A 44 -49.99 7.60 1.31
CA LYS A 44 -50.33 8.62 0.32
C LYS A 44 -51.56 8.22 -0.51
N ALA A 45 -51.61 6.99 -1.03
CA ALA A 45 -52.73 6.50 -1.84
C ALA A 45 -54.06 6.57 -1.07
N ARG A 46 -54.05 6.13 0.18
CA ARG A 46 -55.23 6.17 1.06
C ARG A 46 -55.66 7.60 1.38
N ARG A 47 -54.71 8.47 1.75
CA ARG A 47 -54.99 9.88 2.03
C ARG A 47 -55.59 10.62 0.83
N GLU A 48 -55.13 10.30 -0.37
CA GLU A 48 -55.59 10.93 -1.62
C GLU A 48 -56.80 10.21 -2.26
N ASN A 49 -57.26 9.09 -1.69
CA ASN A 49 -58.26 8.19 -2.28
C ASN A 49 -57.92 7.82 -3.74
N ASP A 50 -56.66 7.47 -3.98
CA ASP A 50 -56.12 7.14 -5.30
C ASP A 50 -56.03 5.61 -5.48
N ASP A 51 -57.07 5.03 -6.09
CA ASP A 51 -57.15 3.59 -6.35
C ASP A 51 -56.06 3.08 -7.30
N GLN A 52 -55.63 3.90 -8.28
CA GLN A 52 -54.54 3.53 -9.20
C GLN A 52 -53.21 3.43 -8.46
N LEU A 53 -52.96 4.36 -7.54
CA LEU A 53 -51.77 4.31 -6.69
C LEU A 53 -51.80 3.12 -5.75
N LEU A 54 -52.96 2.79 -5.17
CA LEU A 54 -53.10 1.63 -4.30
C LEU A 54 -52.88 0.31 -5.06
N GLU A 55 -53.41 0.19 -6.29
CA GLU A 55 -53.14 -0.96 -7.17
C GLU A 55 -51.65 -1.06 -7.53
N PHE A 56 -51.00 0.07 -7.80
CA PHE A 56 -49.56 0.11 -8.03
C PHE A 56 -48.79 -0.40 -6.81
N VAL A 57 -49.10 0.06 -5.60
CA VAL A 57 -48.42 -0.40 -4.37
C VAL A 57 -48.55 -1.92 -4.24
N LYS A 58 -49.74 -2.48 -4.48
CA LYS A 58 -49.94 -3.94 -4.41
C LYS A 58 -49.10 -4.71 -5.42
N LYS A 59 -49.02 -4.23 -6.67
CA LYS A 59 -48.17 -4.84 -7.71
C LYS A 59 -46.68 -4.70 -7.38
N HIS A 60 -46.27 -3.52 -6.89
CA HIS A 60 -44.91 -3.27 -6.45
C HIS A 60 -44.54 -4.13 -5.23
N ALA A 61 -45.45 -4.33 -4.28
CA ALA A 61 -45.26 -5.20 -3.11
C ALA A 61 -45.01 -6.66 -3.51
N LYS A 62 -45.68 -7.17 -4.56
CA LYS A 62 -45.38 -8.49 -5.13
C LYS A 62 -43.94 -8.56 -5.65
N PHE A 63 -43.55 -7.59 -6.48
CA PHE A 63 -42.20 -7.51 -7.03
C PHE A 63 -41.15 -7.42 -5.92
N PHE A 64 -41.40 -6.52 -4.97
CA PHE A 64 -40.59 -6.31 -3.78
C PHE A 64 -40.40 -7.62 -3.02
N MET A 65 -41.48 -8.30 -2.65
CA MET A 65 -41.43 -9.59 -1.96
C MET A 65 -40.61 -10.63 -2.72
N LEU A 66 -40.84 -10.81 -4.01
CA LEU A 66 -40.08 -11.81 -4.79
C LEU A 66 -38.59 -11.47 -4.85
N LEU A 67 -38.25 -10.20 -5.02
CA LEU A 67 -36.84 -9.78 -5.14
C LEU A 67 -36.13 -9.79 -3.79
N THR A 68 -36.71 -9.22 -2.73
CA THR A 68 -36.03 -9.03 -1.44
C THR A 68 -36.09 -10.30 -0.60
N MET A 69 -37.24 -10.95 -0.49
CA MET A 69 -37.39 -12.15 0.34
C MET A 69 -36.73 -13.37 -0.30
N VAL A 70 -36.99 -13.62 -1.59
CA VAL A 70 -36.48 -14.84 -2.25
C VAL A 70 -35.05 -14.64 -2.72
N PHE A 71 -34.81 -13.71 -3.65
CA PHE A 71 -33.47 -13.50 -4.17
C PHE A 71 -32.52 -12.87 -3.14
N GLY A 72 -33.00 -11.88 -2.37
CA GLY A 72 -32.24 -11.30 -1.25
C GLY A 72 -31.94 -12.32 -0.15
N GLY A 73 -32.91 -13.17 0.23
CA GLY A 73 -32.69 -14.26 1.18
C GLY A 73 -31.64 -15.28 0.72
N VAL A 74 -31.71 -15.72 -0.54
CA VAL A 74 -30.72 -16.67 -1.12
C VAL A 74 -29.32 -16.05 -1.17
N THR A 75 -29.20 -14.80 -1.64
CA THR A 75 -27.89 -14.11 -1.69
C THR A 75 -27.35 -13.80 -0.29
N GLY A 76 -28.22 -13.56 0.69
CA GLY A 76 -27.83 -13.37 2.10
C GLY A 76 -27.24 -14.64 2.70
N VAL A 77 -27.86 -15.80 2.46
CA VAL A 77 -27.25 -17.09 2.82
C VAL A 77 -25.95 -17.32 2.04
N GLY A 78 -25.93 -16.97 0.74
CA GLY A 78 -24.76 -17.09 -0.12
C GLY A 78 -23.53 -16.33 0.41
N ILE A 79 -23.72 -15.13 0.96
CA ILE A 79 -22.61 -14.34 1.51
C ILE A 79 -21.95 -15.04 2.71
N TRP A 80 -22.74 -15.66 3.59
CA TRP A 80 -22.25 -16.42 4.75
C TRP A 80 -21.36 -17.60 4.36
N PHE A 81 -21.78 -18.38 3.36
CA PHE A 81 -20.96 -19.47 2.83
C PHE A 81 -19.68 -18.93 2.18
N THR A 82 -19.80 -17.83 1.42
CA THR A 82 -18.67 -17.24 0.69
C THR A 82 -17.59 -16.73 1.64
N ILE A 83 -17.95 -15.91 2.64
CA ILE A 83 -16.99 -15.38 3.62
C ILE A 83 -16.47 -16.47 4.55
N GLY A 84 -17.28 -17.47 4.89
CA GLY A 84 -16.87 -18.58 5.74
C GLY A 84 -15.82 -19.49 5.08
N LEU A 85 -15.85 -19.64 3.76
CA LEU A 85 -14.87 -20.43 3.02
C LEU A 85 -13.62 -19.64 2.64
N ILE A 86 -13.80 -18.36 2.28
CA ILE A 86 -12.71 -17.54 1.73
C ILE A 86 -11.94 -16.83 2.84
N GLN A 87 -12.65 -16.36 3.87
CA GLN A 87 -12.06 -15.63 5.00
C GLN A 87 -12.55 -16.15 6.37
N PRO A 88 -12.28 -17.42 6.68
CA PRO A 88 -12.73 -18.05 7.92
C PRO A 88 -12.19 -17.37 9.18
N ASP A 89 -10.94 -16.88 9.19
CA ASP A 89 -10.34 -16.21 10.35
C ASP A 89 -11.09 -14.93 10.73
N ALA A 90 -11.36 -14.06 9.74
CA ALA A 90 -12.10 -12.83 9.98
C ALA A 90 -13.55 -13.13 10.39
N THR A 91 -14.20 -14.05 9.69
CA THR A 91 -15.59 -14.46 9.99
C THR A 91 -15.70 -15.01 11.41
N SER A 92 -14.78 -15.90 11.79
CA SER A 92 -14.72 -16.46 13.15
C SER A 92 -14.50 -15.37 14.19
N LYS A 93 -13.56 -14.43 13.98
CA LYS A 93 -13.31 -13.33 14.92
C LYS A 93 -14.56 -12.45 15.10
N LEU A 94 -15.23 -12.10 14.00
CA LEU A 94 -16.47 -11.30 14.05
C LEU A 94 -17.61 -12.02 14.79
N ILE A 95 -17.74 -13.34 14.61
CA ILE A 95 -18.73 -14.14 15.35
C ILE A 95 -18.42 -14.11 16.85
N HIS A 96 -17.17 -14.35 17.26
CA HIS A 96 -16.80 -14.35 18.68
C HIS A 96 -16.98 -12.96 19.33
N THR A 97 -16.78 -11.88 18.57
CA THR A 97 -16.99 -10.52 19.07
C THR A 97 -18.46 -10.11 19.10
N PHE A 98 -19.26 -10.48 18.08
CA PHE A 98 -20.60 -9.94 17.86
C PHE A 98 -21.71 -10.99 17.72
N VAL A 99 -21.55 -12.18 18.30
CA VAL A 99 -22.56 -13.27 18.19
C VAL A 99 -23.99 -12.80 18.51
N PHE A 100 -24.16 -11.96 19.53
CA PHE A 100 -25.47 -11.42 19.90
C PHE A 100 -25.97 -10.32 18.94
N GLY A 101 -25.07 -9.57 18.31
CA GLY A 101 -25.42 -8.63 17.24
C GLY A 101 -25.97 -9.35 16.00
N TRP A 102 -25.28 -10.41 15.58
CA TRP A 102 -25.73 -11.30 14.49
C TRP A 102 -27.06 -11.98 14.84
N ALA A 103 -27.20 -12.55 16.04
CA ALA A 103 -28.44 -13.19 16.46
C ALA A 103 -29.61 -12.20 16.48
N ALA A 104 -29.39 -10.96 16.94
CA ALA A 104 -30.41 -9.92 16.91
C ALA A 104 -30.80 -9.55 15.47
N GLU A 105 -29.83 -9.45 14.55
CA GLU A 105 -30.10 -9.18 13.13
C GLU A 105 -31.01 -10.26 12.54
N TRP A 106 -30.72 -11.54 12.81
CA TRP A 106 -31.53 -12.66 12.28
C TRP A 106 -32.96 -12.66 12.83
N VAL A 107 -33.16 -12.22 14.07
CA VAL A 107 -34.51 -12.03 14.63
C VAL A 107 -35.25 -10.93 13.89
N TRP A 108 -34.61 -9.78 13.64
CA TRP A 108 -35.22 -8.70 12.87
C TRP A 108 -35.50 -9.11 11.42
N PHE A 109 -34.60 -9.87 10.79
CA PHE A 109 -34.81 -10.44 9.47
C PHE A 109 -36.01 -11.40 9.42
N LEU A 110 -36.22 -12.22 10.46
CA LEU A 110 -37.41 -13.06 10.56
C LEU A 110 -38.69 -12.22 10.69
N VAL A 111 -38.68 -11.18 11.53
CA VAL A 111 -39.80 -10.25 11.69
C VAL A 111 -40.10 -9.54 10.36
N GLU A 112 -39.07 -9.11 9.64
CA GLU A 112 -39.15 -8.52 8.31
C GLU A 112 -39.88 -9.45 7.32
N ILE A 113 -39.46 -10.71 7.20
CA ILE A 113 -40.09 -11.70 6.32
C ILE A 113 -41.56 -11.90 6.67
N ILE A 114 -41.87 -12.11 7.96
CA ILE A 114 -43.24 -12.35 8.41
C ILE A 114 -44.13 -11.14 8.12
N ALA A 115 -43.64 -9.93 8.43
CA ALA A 115 -44.37 -8.69 8.17
C ALA A 115 -44.61 -8.51 6.66
N LEU A 116 -43.64 -8.82 5.80
CA LEU A 116 -43.78 -8.70 4.36
C LEU A 116 -44.81 -9.65 3.77
N ILE A 117 -44.79 -10.92 4.20
CA ILE A 117 -45.77 -11.92 3.78
C ILE A 117 -47.17 -11.47 4.18
N ILE A 118 -47.35 -11.00 5.42
CA ILE A 118 -48.65 -10.50 5.88
C ILE A 118 -49.08 -9.28 5.07
N TYR A 119 -48.18 -8.30 4.87
CA TYR A 119 -48.43 -7.11 4.08
C TYR A 119 -48.91 -7.46 2.66
N TYR A 120 -48.20 -8.33 1.95
CA TYR A 120 -48.59 -8.69 0.59
C TYR A 120 -49.89 -9.52 0.52
N TYR A 121 -50.00 -10.60 1.31
CA TYR A 121 -51.13 -11.53 1.18
C TYR A 121 -52.43 -11.02 1.84
N LYS A 122 -52.34 -10.04 2.75
CA LYS A 122 -53.52 -9.46 3.41
C LYS A 122 -53.94 -8.10 2.87
N PHE A 123 -53.31 -7.64 1.79
CA PHE A 123 -53.53 -6.31 1.20
C PHE A 123 -55.01 -5.93 1.00
N ASP A 124 -55.84 -6.84 0.50
CA ASP A 124 -57.28 -6.56 0.26
C ASP A 124 -58.20 -6.96 1.43
N SER A 125 -57.69 -7.73 2.40
CA SER A 125 -58.50 -8.37 3.44
C SER A 125 -58.35 -7.76 4.83
N MET A 126 -57.29 -6.97 5.03
CA MET A 126 -56.97 -6.30 6.28
C MET A 126 -57.47 -4.85 6.24
N ASP A 127 -57.90 -4.33 7.39
CA ASP A 127 -58.25 -2.91 7.49
C ASP A 127 -57.00 -2.02 7.28
N GLU A 128 -57.20 -0.84 6.71
CA GLU A 128 -56.14 0.09 6.34
C GLU A 128 -55.16 0.40 7.48
N ARG A 129 -55.68 0.64 8.69
CA ARG A 129 -54.84 1.06 9.83
C ARG A 129 -53.93 -0.07 10.27
N THR A 130 -54.45 -1.29 10.33
CA THR A 130 -53.64 -2.47 10.66
C THR A 130 -52.65 -2.79 9.55
N HIS A 131 -53.05 -2.65 8.29
CA HIS A 131 -52.17 -2.90 7.14
C HIS A 131 -50.97 -1.93 7.11
N LEU A 132 -51.21 -0.63 7.32
CA LEU A 132 -50.13 0.36 7.47
C LEU A 132 -49.21 0.07 8.65
N LYS A 133 -49.75 -0.40 9.79
CA LYS A 133 -48.90 -0.81 10.93
C LYS A 133 -47.97 -1.97 10.57
N VAL A 134 -48.46 -2.96 9.83
CA VAL A 134 -47.62 -4.06 9.33
C VAL A 134 -46.51 -3.54 8.42
N GLY A 135 -46.82 -2.59 7.52
CA GLY A 135 -45.81 -1.93 6.69
C GLY A 135 -44.75 -1.18 7.51
N TRP A 136 -45.14 -0.49 8.59
CA TRP A 136 -44.20 0.16 9.51
C TRP A 136 -43.36 -0.82 10.33
N ILE A 137 -43.94 -1.95 10.74
CA ILE A 137 -43.20 -3.04 11.40
C ILE A 137 -42.13 -3.60 10.47
N TYR A 138 -42.48 -3.85 9.20
CA TYR A 138 -41.52 -4.26 8.18
C TYR A 138 -40.37 -3.27 8.09
N PHE A 139 -40.68 -1.98 7.89
CA PHE A 139 -39.66 -0.95 7.72
C PHE A 139 -38.73 -0.86 8.94
N ALA A 140 -39.30 -0.86 10.15
CA ALA A 140 -38.52 -0.81 11.38
C ALA A 140 -37.58 -2.03 11.52
N ALA A 141 -38.08 -3.24 11.21
CA ALA A 141 -37.28 -4.45 11.25
C ALA A 141 -36.14 -4.44 10.22
N ALA A 142 -36.41 -4.02 8.97
CA ALA A 142 -35.40 -3.91 7.94
C ALA A 142 -34.32 -2.86 8.30
N TRP A 143 -34.75 -1.71 8.83
CA TRP A 143 -33.81 -0.67 9.30
C TRP A 143 -32.97 -1.15 10.49
N LEU A 144 -33.53 -1.91 11.43
CA LEU A 144 -32.79 -2.49 12.55
C LEU A 144 -31.79 -3.57 12.10
N SER A 145 -32.12 -4.32 11.05
CA SER A 145 -31.15 -5.23 10.41
C SER A 145 -29.97 -4.44 9.83
N LEU A 146 -30.23 -3.36 9.08
CA LEU A 146 -29.19 -2.45 8.59
C LEU A 146 -28.35 -1.85 9.73
N PHE A 147 -29.00 -1.41 10.81
CA PHE A 147 -28.33 -0.85 11.99
C PHE A 147 -27.34 -1.83 12.62
N LEU A 148 -27.75 -3.10 12.75
CA LEU A 148 -26.93 -4.15 13.38
C LEU A 148 -25.76 -4.56 12.48
N ILE A 149 -26.00 -4.88 11.21
CA ILE A 149 -24.93 -5.28 10.29
C ILE A 149 -23.93 -4.16 10.09
N ASN A 150 -24.39 -2.90 10.05
CA ASN A 150 -23.53 -1.73 9.92
C ASN A 150 -22.47 -1.65 11.03
N GLY A 151 -22.85 -1.95 12.28
CA GLY A 151 -21.89 -1.95 13.38
C GLY A 151 -20.81 -3.03 13.23
N ILE A 152 -21.21 -4.22 12.79
CA ILE A 152 -20.30 -5.36 12.63
C ILE A 152 -19.32 -5.13 11.46
N ILE A 153 -19.80 -4.62 10.31
CA ILE A 153 -18.94 -4.37 9.16
C ILE A 153 -18.09 -3.10 9.34
N GLY A 154 -18.61 -2.07 10.02
CA GLY A 154 -17.86 -0.86 10.36
C GLY A 154 -16.67 -1.15 11.27
N PHE A 155 -16.82 -2.12 12.19
CA PHE A 155 -15.75 -2.59 13.06
C PHE A 155 -14.54 -3.11 12.27
N MET A 156 -14.75 -3.78 11.13
CA MET A 156 -13.64 -4.31 10.32
C MET A 156 -12.71 -3.20 9.80
N LEU A 157 -13.27 -2.01 9.55
CA LEU A 157 -12.53 -0.86 9.04
C LEU A 157 -11.97 0.01 10.16
N THR A 158 -12.77 0.22 11.21
CA THR A 158 -12.41 1.04 12.36
C THR A 158 -12.75 0.32 13.66
N PRO A 159 -11.91 -0.59 14.18
CA PRO A 159 -12.19 -1.27 15.44
C PRO A 159 -12.30 -0.31 16.64
N GLY A 160 -11.64 0.85 16.57
CA GLY A 160 -11.68 1.88 17.62
C GLY A 160 -11.14 1.35 18.96
N GLU A 161 -11.74 1.80 20.07
CA GLU A 161 -11.33 1.43 21.44
C GLU A 161 -11.45 -0.07 21.76
N TRP A 162 -12.12 -0.85 20.90
CA TRP A 162 -12.20 -2.29 21.08
C TRP A 162 -10.83 -2.96 21.11
N VAL A 163 -9.83 -2.43 20.39
CA VAL A 163 -8.46 -2.96 20.38
C VAL A 163 -7.86 -2.96 21.80
N ASN A 164 -8.26 -1.99 22.63
CA ASN A 164 -7.76 -1.84 24.00
C ASN A 164 -8.62 -2.57 25.03
N ASN A 165 -9.95 -2.48 24.92
CA ASN A 165 -10.86 -2.88 25.99
C ASN A 165 -11.68 -4.15 25.71
N HIS A 166 -11.72 -4.60 24.45
CA HIS A 166 -12.49 -5.74 23.95
C HIS A 166 -13.99 -5.73 24.31
N GLN A 167 -14.57 -4.56 24.60
CA GLN A 167 -15.98 -4.42 24.98
C GLN A 167 -16.88 -4.37 23.74
N PHE A 168 -17.99 -5.11 23.79
CA PHE A 168 -18.97 -5.21 22.69
C PHE A 168 -19.35 -3.83 22.12
N PHE A 169 -19.76 -2.88 22.97
CA PHE A 169 -20.25 -1.58 22.50
C PHE A 169 -19.16 -0.68 21.94
N SER A 170 -17.91 -0.81 22.39
CA SER A 170 -16.78 -0.05 21.84
C SER A 170 -16.47 -0.47 20.40
N GLY A 171 -16.59 -1.77 20.09
CA GLY A 171 -16.44 -2.25 18.72
C GLY A 171 -17.69 -2.00 17.86
N PHE A 172 -18.88 -2.18 18.44
CA PHE A 172 -20.14 -2.03 17.72
C PHE A 172 -20.40 -0.56 17.32
N PHE A 173 -20.23 0.38 18.25
CA PHE A 173 -20.30 1.82 17.99
C PHE A 173 -18.93 2.39 17.64
N ASN A 174 -18.29 1.78 16.64
CA ASN A 174 -17.02 2.23 16.11
C ASN A 174 -17.09 3.65 15.51
N PRO A 175 -15.93 4.31 15.28
CA PRO A 175 -15.87 5.66 14.70
C PRO A 175 -16.70 5.84 13.42
N THR A 176 -16.70 4.84 12.53
CA THR A 176 -17.45 4.93 11.27
C THR A 176 -18.93 4.54 11.37
N PHE A 177 -19.42 4.09 12.54
CA PHE A 177 -20.78 3.58 12.73
C PHE A 177 -21.85 4.56 12.23
N TRP A 178 -21.88 5.76 12.80
CA TRP A 178 -22.89 6.77 12.50
C TRP A 178 -22.82 7.30 11.06
N PRO A 179 -21.65 7.73 10.55
CA PRO A 179 -21.58 8.20 9.18
C PRO A 179 -21.94 7.10 8.17
N SER A 180 -21.50 5.85 8.41
CA SER A 180 -21.84 4.72 7.53
C SER A 180 -23.33 4.39 7.56
N LEU A 181 -23.96 4.40 8.74
CA LEU A 181 -25.38 4.13 8.90
C LEU A 181 -26.25 5.12 8.12
N TRP A 182 -25.98 6.42 8.29
CA TRP A 182 -26.75 7.47 7.60
C TRP A 182 -26.53 7.44 6.09
N PHE A 183 -25.29 7.20 5.66
CA PHE A 183 -24.97 7.06 4.25
C PHE A 183 -25.67 5.85 3.61
N ARG A 184 -25.59 4.67 4.23
CA ARG A 184 -26.26 3.44 3.77
C ARG A 184 -27.78 3.57 3.79
N PHE A 185 -28.33 4.25 4.79
CA PHE A 185 -29.77 4.52 4.84
C PHE A 185 -30.20 5.46 3.70
N ALA A 186 -29.45 6.52 3.42
CA ALA A 186 -29.74 7.43 2.30
C ALA A 186 -29.60 6.73 0.93
N ILE A 187 -28.63 5.82 0.78
CA ILE A 187 -28.54 4.95 -0.40
C ILE A 187 -29.75 4.02 -0.49
N SER A 188 -30.21 3.47 0.64
CA SER A 188 -31.38 2.58 0.67
C SER A 188 -32.63 3.31 0.15
N THR A 189 -32.88 4.54 0.59
CA THR A 189 -34.00 5.35 0.09
C THR A 189 -33.84 5.74 -1.39
N LEU A 190 -32.60 5.95 -1.85
CA LEU A 190 -32.30 6.16 -3.27
C LEU A 190 -32.67 4.92 -4.08
N LEU A 191 -32.25 3.73 -3.65
CA LEU A 191 -32.56 2.47 -4.35
C LEU A 191 -34.05 2.16 -4.34
N ALA A 192 -34.78 2.54 -3.30
CA ALA A 192 -36.24 2.47 -3.30
C ALA A 192 -36.85 3.22 -4.50
N GLY A 193 -36.38 4.44 -4.75
CA GLY A 193 -36.76 5.22 -5.93
C GLY A 193 -36.34 4.57 -7.25
N VAL A 194 -35.14 3.99 -7.32
CA VAL A 194 -34.63 3.28 -8.53
C VAL A 194 -35.49 2.08 -8.89
N PHE A 195 -35.80 1.23 -7.92
CA PHE A 195 -36.63 0.04 -8.17
C PHE A 195 -38.11 0.40 -8.39
N ALA A 196 -38.61 1.45 -7.75
CA ALA A 196 -39.92 2.01 -8.07
C ALA A 196 -39.97 2.54 -9.51
N PHE A 197 -38.90 3.22 -9.96
CA PHE A 197 -38.73 3.66 -11.35
C PHE A 197 -38.76 2.48 -12.32
N PHE A 198 -38.06 1.39 -11.98
CA PHE A 198 -38.11 0.13 -12.73
C PHE A 198 -39.52 -0.44 -12.87
N THR A 199 -40.27 -0.60 -11.77
CA THR A 199 -41.64 -1.12 -11.84
C THR A 199 -42.61 -0.16 -12.55
N THR A 200 -42.36 1.15 -12.50
CA THR A 200 -43.15 2.18 -13.20
C THR A 200 -43.07 2.01 -14.73
N ALA A 201 -41.98 1.45 -15.26
CA ALA A 201 -41.83 1.19 -16.70
C ALA A 201 -42.89 0.22 -17.26
N PHE A 202 -43.52 -0.60 -16.41
CA PHE A 202 -44.57 -1.56 -16.77
C PHE A 202 -45.99 -0.99 -16.65
N ILE A 203 -46.15 0.31 -16.40
CA ILE A 203 -47.46 0.97 -16.36
C ILE A 203 -47.92 1.32 -17.77
N ASP A 204 -49.07 0.79 -18.18
CA ASP A 204 -49.65 1.02 -19.50
C ASP A 204 -50.29 2.42 -19.63
N VAL A 205 -50.97 2.88 -18.58
CA VAL A 205 -51.68 4.17 -18.58
C VAL A 205 -50.67 5.32 -18.55
N GLU A 206 -50.47 6.01 -19.67
CA GLU A 206 -49.43 7.04 -19.83
C GLU A 206 -49.50 8.14 -18.75
N ALA A 207 -50.69 8.68 -18.47
CA ALA A 207 -50.86 9.75 -17.49
C ALA A 207 -50.41 9.30 -16.09
N PHE A 208 -50.76 8.07 -15.70
CA PHE A 208 -50.37 7.49 -14.42
C PHE A 208 -48.88 7.13 -14.40
N ARG A 209 -48.33 6.58 -15.50
CA ARG A 209 -46.89 6.34 -15.65
C ARG A 209 -46.10 7.63 -15.47
N LEU A 210 -46.52 8.74 -16.06
CA LEU A 210 -45.86 10.05 -15.90
C LEU A 210 -45.90 10.55 -14.45
N LYS A 211 -47.04 10.38 -13.76
CA LYS A 211 -47.17 10.69 -12.32
C LYS A 211 -46.17 9.88 -11.50
N MET A 212 -46.12 8.56 -11.73
CA MET A 212 -45.23 7.65 -10.99
C MET A 212 -43.75 7.82 -11.34
N THR A 213 -43.45 8.21 -12.57
CA THR A 213 -42.08 8.56 -13.01
C THR A 213 -41.56 9.71 -12.18
N ARG A 214 -42.32 10.81 -12.09
CA ARG A 214 -41.95 11.98 -11.29
C ARG A 214 -41.86 11.66 -9.80
N TYR A 215 -42.81 10.88 -9.29
CA TYR A 215 -42.81 10.48 -7.88
C TYR A 215 -41.57 9.65 -7.52
N SER A 216 -41.26 8.61 -8.28
CA SER A 216 -40.10 7.73 -8.06
C SER A 216 -38.78 8.48 -8.23
N SER A 217 -38.70 9.37 -9.21
CA SER A 217 -37.54 10.23 -9.39
C SER A 217 -37.33 11.25 -8.27
N LEU A 218 -38.40 11.82 -7.72
CA LEU A 218 -38.32 12.74 -6.59
C LEU A 218 -37.73 12.03 -5.36
N TRP A 219 -38.09 10.76 -5.14
CA TRP A 219 -37.44 9.92 -4.12
C TRP A 219 -35.93 9.83 -4.31
N CYS A 220 -35.46 9.58 -5.53
CA CYS A 220 -34.02 9.57 -5.83
C CYS A 220 -33.36 10.94 -5.62
N LEU A 221 -33.97 12.03 -6.09
CA LEU A 221 -33.44 13.40 -5.92
C LEU A 221 -33.29 13.76 -4.45
N LEU A 222 -34.34 13.54 -3.65
CA LEU A 222 -34.31 13.83 -2.22
C LEU A 222 -33.27 12.98 -1.49
N SER A 223 -33.12 11.71 -1.90
CA SER A 223 -32.09 10.84 -1.36
C SER A 223 -30.68 11.34 -1.71
N LEU A 224 -30.43 11.81 -2.93
CA LEU A 224 -29.14 12.38 -3.34
C LEU A 224 -28.72 13.57 -2.48
N VAL A 225 -29.67 14.43 -2.10
CA VAL A 225 -29.40 15.57 -1.19
C VAL A 225 -28.86 15.11 0.16
N VAL A 226 -29.22 13.90 0.61
CA VAL A 226 -28.74 13.31 1.87
C VAL A 226 -27.49 12.45 1.66
N VAL A 227 -27.40 11.71 0.55
CA VAL A 227 -26.25 10.85 0.21
C VAL A 227 -24.95 11.66 0.11
N ILE A 228 -24.99 12.85 -0.50
CA ILE A 228 -23.79 13.68 -0.67
C ILE A 228 -23.17 14.10 0.68
N PRO A 229 -23.89 14.78 1.60
CA PRO A 229 -23.30 15.20 2.87
C PRO A 229 -22.97 14.03 3.79
N THR A 230 -23.77 12.96 3.81
CA THR A 230 -23.48 11.77 4.64
C THR A 230 -22.29 10.98 4.11
N GLY A 231 -22.15 10.89 2.78
CA GLY A 231 -20.99 10.28 2.13
C GLY A 231 -19.72 11.10 2.38
N TYR A 232 -19.81 12.43 2.30
CA TYR A 232 -18.71 13.30 2.70
C TYR A 232 -18.31 13.10 4.15
N TRP A 233 -19.27 13.06 5.08
CA TRP A 233 -19.00 12.77 6.49
C TRP A 233 -18.33 11.41 6.68
N TYR A 234 -18.77 10.38 5.97
CA TYR A 234 -18.14 9.06 5.99
C TYR A 234 -16.69 9.09 5.52
N LEU A 235 -16.40 9.78 4.42
CA LEU A 235 -15.03 9.94 3.91
C LEU A 235 -14.08 10.64 4.89
N GLN A 236 -14.59 11.57 5.71
CA GLN A 236 -13.77 12.30 6.70
C GLN A 236 -13.40 11.44 7.92
N VAL A 237 -14.08 10.33 8.14
CA VAL A 237 -13.84 9.42 9.28
C VAL A 237 -13.11 8.15 8.85
N LEU A 238 -12.84 7.99 7.55
CA LEU A 238 -11.99 6.92 7.06
C LEU A 238 -10.56 7.12 7.59
N PRO A 239 -9.89 6.06 8.05
CA PRO A 239 -8.61 6.27 8.73
C PRO A 239 -7.44 6.42 7.77
N SER A 240 -7.61 6.04 6.50
CA SER A 240 -6.73 6.44 5.39
C SER A 240 -7.28 7.75 4.82
N GLY A 241 -6.42 8.76 4.66
CA GLY A 241 -6.87 10.01 4.06
C GLY A 241 -7.37 9.78 2.62
N PRO A 242 -8.34 10.56 2.10
CA PRO A 242 -8.83 10.41 0.73
C PRO A 242 -7.72 10.42 -0.34
N GLN A 243 -6.60 11.13 -0.07
CA GLN A 243 -5.44 11.20 -0.96
C GLN A 243 -4.61 9.90 -0.98
N GLU A 244 -4.51 9.18 0.14
CA GLU A 244 -3.78 7.91 0.24
C GLU A 244 -4.53 6.78 -0.50
N ILE A 245 -5.86 6.75 -0.40
CA ILE A 245 -6.71 5.80 -1.13
C ILE A 245 -6.56 5.98 -2.66
N LEU A 246 -6.51 7.25 -3.10
CA LEU A 246 -6.35 7.61 -4.51
C LEU A 246 -4.93 7.34 -5.05
N SER A 247 -3.89 7.39 -4.22
CA SER A 247 -2.50 7.14 -4.63
C SER A 247 -2.12 5.65 -4.57
N ALA A 248 -2.79 4.82 -3.76
CA ALA A 248 -2.36 3.46 -3.44
C ALA A 248 -2.39 2.43 -4.59
N SER A 249 -3.34 2.48 -5.54
CA SER A 249 -3.45 1.44 -6.58
C SER A 249 -4.17 1.87 -7.86
N PRO A 250 -3.69 1.47 -9.07
CA PRO A 250 -4.39 1.67 -10.33
C PRO A 250 -5.83 1.12 -10.34
N THR A 251 -6.07 0.01 -9.63
CA THR A 251 -7.40 -0.62 -9.54
C THR A 251 -8.37 0.26 -8.75
N ILE A 252 -7.91 0.90 -7.66
CA ILE A 252 -8.74 1.83 -6.88
C ILE A 252 -9.08 3.07 -7.72
N LYS A 253 -8.10 3.64 -8.44
CA LYS A 253 -8.33 4.75 -9.37
C LYS A 253 -9.38 4.41 -10.43
N ALA A 254 -9.35 3.19 -10.98
CA ALA A 254 -10.35 2.73 -11.94
C ALA A 254 -11.76 2.65 -11.33
N MET A 255 -11.89 2.14 -10.10
CA MET A 255 -13.18 2.06 -9.40
C MET A 255 -13.71 3.44 -9.00
N VAL A 256 -12.86 4.39 -8.61
CA VAL A 256 -13.27 5.77 -8.37
C VAL A 256 -13.82 6.40 -9.66
N LYS A 257 -13.13 6.23 -10.79
CA LYS A 257 -13.61 6.71 -12.10
C LYS A 257 -14.93 6.07 -12.49
N LEU A 258 -15.07 4.76 -12.30
CA LEU A 258 -16.32 4.03 -12.56
C LEU A 258 -17.46 4.56 -11.70
N GLY A 259 -17.22 4.79 -10.40
CA GLY A 259 -18.19 5.35 -9.46
C GLY A 259 -18.62 6.76 -9.88
N ALA A 260 -17.66 7.63 -10.23
CA ALA A 260 -17.93 8.98 -10.70
C ALA A 260 -18.73 9.00 -12.01
N PHE A 261 -18.35 8.17 -12.99
CA PHE A 261 -19.07 8.05 -14.26
C PHE A 261 -20.49 7.51 -14.03
N SER A 262 -20.63 6.49 -13.17
CA SER A 262 -21.93 5.92 -12.82
C SER A 262 -22.83 6.94 -12.11
N ALA A 263 -22.27 7.75 -11.21
CA ALA A 263 -22.99 8.82 -10.53
C ALA A 263 -23.42 9.94 -11.49
N ALA A 264 -22.52 10.38 -12.37
CA ALA A 264 -22.83 11.37 -13.40
C ALA A 264 -23.93 10.86 -14.34
N GLY A 265 -23.80 9.63 -14.83
CA GLY A 265 -24.82 8.96 -15.64
C GLY A 265 -26.15 8.89 -14.92
N PHE A 266 -26.16 8.47 -13.66
CA PHE A 266 -27.35 8.42 -12.82
C PHE A 266 -28.05 9.78 -12.73
N ILE A 267 -27.32 10.85 -12.38
CA ILE A 267 -27.87 12.20 -12.25
C ILE A 267 -28.41 12.72 -13.60
N VAL A 268 -27.69 12.48 -14.69
CA VAL A 268 -28.11 12.90 -16.04
C VAL A 268 -29.39 12.19 -16.45
N PHE A 269 -29.45 10.86 -16.34
CA PHE A 269 -30.65 10.09 -16.67
C PHE A 269 -31.82 10.49 -15.79
N LEU A 270 -31.59 10.63 -14.48
CA LEU A 270 -32.61 11.06 -13.55
C LEU A 270 -33.15 12.44 -13.92
N THR A 271 -32.29 13.43 -14.18
CA THR A 271 -32.70 14.79 -14.57
C THR A 271 -33.47 14.79 -15.89
N LEU A 272 -32.97 14.06 -16.89
CA LEU A 272 -33.59 13.93 -18.20
C LEU A 272 -35.01 13.35 -18.10
N PHE A 273 -35.17 12.23 -17.37
CA PHE A 273 -36.46 11.54 -17.28
C PHE A 273 -37.41 12.15 -16.24
N THR A 274 -36.93 12.96 -15.32
CA THR A 274 -37.79 13.61 -14.31
C THR A 274 -38.33 14.94 -14.79
N LEU A 275 -37.45 15.77 -15.36
CA LEU A 275 -37.72 17.18 -15.60
C LEU A 275 -37.90 17.51 -17.09
N ILE A 276 -37.15 16.85 -17.99
CA ILE A 276 -37.05 17.27 -19.39
C ILE A 276 -37.96 16.45 -20.31
N LYS A 277 -37.86 15.11 -20.28
CA LYS A 277 -38.56 14.18 -21.16
C LYS A 277 -39.11 12.95 -20.38
N PRO A 278 -40.02 13.12 -19.41
CA PRO A 278 -40.61 11.99 -18.67
C PRO A 278 -41.38 11.00 -19.54
N ARG A 279 -41.80 11.42 -20.74
CA ARG A 279 -42.45 10.54 -21.74
C ARG A 279 -41.53 9.48 -22.32
N TRP A 280 -40.21 9.64 -22.21
CA TRP A 280 -39.23 8.67 -22.71
C TRP A 280 -38.99 7.52 -21.73
N HIS A 281 -39.63 7.54 -20.56
CA HIS A 281 -39.51 6.46 -19.60
C HIS A 281 -40.10 5.15 -20.16
N ASN A 282 -39.22 4.17 -20.30
CA ASN A 282 -39.50 2.78 -20.65
C ASN A 282 -38.53 1.83 -19.92
N LEU A 283 -38.65 0.53 -20.18
CA LEU A 283 -37.83 -0.50 -19.54
C LEU A 283 -36.32 -0.28 -19.76
N VAL A 284 -35.90 0.08 -20.97
CA VAL A 284 -34.47 0.30 -21.29
C VAL A 284 -33.92 1.43 -20.42
N THR A 285 -34.64 2.55 -20.34
CA THR A 285 -34.21 3.69 -19.52
C THR A 285 -34.16 3.34 -18.03
N ALA A 286 -35.10 2.53 -17.55
CA ALA A 286 -35.10 2.11 -16.15
C ALA A 286 -33.96 1.13 -15.83
N VAL A 287 -33.64 0.22 -16.75
CA VAL A 287 -32.47 -0.66 -16.64
C VAL A 287 -31.17 0.15 -16.64
N LEU A 288 -31.04 1.17 -17.49
CA LEU A 288 -29.87 2.04 -17.49
C LEU A 288 -29.68 2.77 -16.16
N VAL A 289 -30.76 3.31 -15.58
CA VAL A 289 -30.73 3.93 -14.24
C VAL A 289 -30.32 2.92 -13.17
N ALA A 290 -30.86 1.69 -13.23
CA ALA A 290 -30.50 0.62 -12.30
C ALA A 290 -29.03 0.18 -12.44
N VAL A 291 -28.50 0.09 -13.66
CA VAL A 291 -27.09 -0.22 -13.93
C VAL A 291 -26.17 0.87 -13.41
N CYS A 292 -26.53 2.15 -13.58
CA CYS A 292 -25.77 3.26 -12.99
C CYS A 292 -25.77 3.17 -11.45
N ALA A 293 -26.92 2.90 -10.83
CA ALA A 293 -26.99 2.72 -9.37
C ALA A 293 -26.18 1.52 -8.89
N PHE A 294 -26.21 0.40 -9.62
CA PHE A 294 -25.41 -0.79 -9.35
C PHE A 294 -23.91 -0.51 -9.47
N GLY A 295 -23.49 0.22 -10.51
CA GLY A 295 -22.10 0.64 -10.70
C GLY A 295 -21.59 1.57 -9.59
N MET A 296 -22.42 2.51 -9.13
CA MET A 296 -22.10 3.34 -7.96
C MET A 296 -21.92 2.48 -6.69
N MET A 297 -22.86 1.57 -6.42
CA MET A 297 -22.82 0.69 -5.26
C MET A 297 -21.60 -0.23 -5.28
N GLY A 298 -21.32 -0.86 -6.44
CA GLY A 298 -20.18 -1.74 -6.62
C GLY A 298 -18.84 -1.00 -6.46
N SER A 299 -18.74 0.22 -7.00
CA SER A 299 -17.56 1.05 -6.82
C SER A 299 -17.33 1.40 -5.35
N PHE A 300 -18.39 1.76 -4.61
CA PHE A 300 -18.32 2.06 -3.19
C PHE A 300 -17.86 0.85 -2.36
N GLU A 301 -18.49 -0.31 -2.52
CA GLU A 301 -18.12 -1.50 -1.76
C GLU A 301 -16.70 -1.98 -2.08
N TRP A 302 -16.25 -1.82 -3.33
CA TRP A 302 -14.87 -2.12 -3.71
C TRP A 302 -13.86 -1.16 -3.08
N ILE A 303 -14.13 0.15 -3.10
CA ILE A 303 -13.26 1.15 -2.48
C ILE A 303 -13.18 0.91 -0.98
N ARG A 304 -14.32 0.64 -0.32
CA ARG A 304 -14.37 0.28 1.11
C ARG A 304 -13.52 -0.95 1.41
N GLU A 305 -13.57 -1.96 0.55
CA GLU A 305 -12.75 -3.16 0.70
C GLU A 305 -11.25 -2.89 0.54
N ALA A 306 -10.89 -2.05 -0.43
CA ALA A 306 -9.52 -1.67 -0.70
C ALA A 306 -8.93 -0.80 0.42
N ASP A 307 -9.73 0.09 1.01
CA ASP A 307 -9.34 0.99 2.11
C ASP A 307 -8.94 0.24 3.40
N ARG A 308 -9.37 -1.00 3.56
CA ARG A 308 -8.96 -1.84 4.71
C ARG A 308 -7.56 -2.41 4.56
N ARG A 309 -7.06 -2.55 3.33
CA ARG A 309 -5.78 -3.23 3.07
C ARG A 309 -4.62 -2.47 3.73
N PRO A 310 -3.65 -3.17 4.32
CA PRO A 310 -3.34 -4.60 4.19
C PRO A 310 -4.17 -5.53 5.09
N PHE A 311 -5.11 -4.98 5.86
CA PHE A 311 -5.92 -5.72 6.82
C PHE A 311 -7.26 -6.19 6.24
N VAL A 312 -7.80 -7.25 6.85
CA VAL A 312 -9.23 -7.56 6.76
C VAL A 312 -10.00 -7.03 7.97
N ILE A 313 -9.36 -7.02 9.14
CA ILE A 313 -9.80 -6.31 10.35
C ILE A 313 -8.61 -5.45 10.78
N ARG A 314 -8.75 -4.13 10.67
CA ARG A 314 -7.65 -3.17 10.85
C ARG A 314 -6.90 -3.43 12.17
N GLU A 315 -5.56 -3.39 12.10
CA GLU A 315 -4.64 -3.58 13.24
C GLU A 315 -4.72 -4.93 13.98
N MET A 316 -5.58 -5.85 13.53
CA MET A 316 -5.81 -7.13 14.22
C MET A 316 -5.53 -8.34 13.33
N LEU A 317 -5.88 -8.25 12.04
CA LEU A 317 -5.85 -9.39 11.14
C LEU A 317 -5.52 -8.92 9.72
N TYR A 318 -4.42 -9.43 9.16
CA TYR A 318 -4.06 -9.18 7.77
C TYR A 318 -5.03 -9.82 6.78
N SER A 319 -5.01 -9.35 5.53
CA SER A 319 -5.87 -9.87 4.45
C SER A 319 -5.68 -11.36 4.19
N ASN A 320 -4.51 -11.91 4.50
CA ASN A 320 -4.20 -13.34 4.42
C ASN A 320 -4.60 -14.15 5.66
N GLY A 321 -5.26 -13.53 6.64
CA GLY A 321 -5.73 -14.20 7.86
C GLY A 321 -4.67 -14.33 8.96
N ILE A 322 -3.45 -13.81 8.76
CA ILE A 322 -2.41 -13.82 9.80
C ILE A 322 -2.74 -12.76 10.86
N PRO A 323 -2.85 -13.12 12.16
CA PRO A 323 -3.02 -12.16 13.24
C PRO A 323 -1.77 -11.29 13.40
N VAL A 324 -1.97 -9.98 13.61
CA VAL A 324 -0.86 -9.01 13.74
C VAL A 324 0.04 -9.34 14.93
N ASP A 325 -0.55 -9.80 16.04
CA ASP A 325 0.14 -10.20 17.27
C ASP A 325 0.95 -11.51 17.16
N GLN A 326 0.80 -12.26 16.06
CA GLN A 326 1.49 -13.54 15.83
C GLN A 326 2.63 -13.45 14.82
N VAL A 327 2.86 -12.27 14.20
CA VAL A 327 3.86 -12.11 13.14
C VAL A 327 5.26 -12.48 13.62
N GLU A 328 5.68 -11.97 14.77
CA GLU A 328 7.02 -12.22 15.32
C GLU A 328 7.26 -13.72 15.54
N GLN A 329 6.35 -14.37 16.28
CA GLN A 329 6.43 -15.80 16.55
C GLN A 329 6.42 -16.63 15.25
N LEU A 330 5.52 -16.32 14.32
CA LEU A 330 5.40 -17.07 13.07
C LEU A 330 6.59 -16.86 12.12
N SER A 331 7.38 -15.79 12.31
CA SER A 331 8.57 -15.50 11.50
C SER A 331 9.75 -16.41 11.82
N GLU A 332 9.75 -17.12 12.96
CA GLU A 332 10.75 -18.16 13.26
C GLU A 332 10.64 -19.38 12.32
N GLY A 333 9.44 -19.62 11.77
CA GLY A 333 9.16 -20.74 10.88
C GLY A 333 7.65 -20.91 10.69
N PHE A 334 7.12 -20.30 9.64
CA PHE A 334 5.69 -20.21 9.38
C PHE A 334 5.09 -21.58 9.03
N LEU A 335 5.74 -22.37 8.17
CA LEU A 335 5.27 -23.68 7.72
C LEU A 335 5.23 -24.68 8.88
N ALA A 336 6.27 -24.68 9.71
CA ALA A 336 6.35 -25.51 10.91
C ALA A 336 5.13 -25.27 11.84
N GLN A 337 4.79 -23.99 12.05
CA GLN A 337 3.70 -23.56 12.93
C GLN A 337 2.31 -23.62 12.26
N SER A 338 2.25 -23.68 10.93
CA SER A 338 1.00 -23.68 10.16
C SER A 338 0.26 -25.01 10.21
N LYS A 339 -0.85 -25.10 10.95
CA LYS A 339 -1.61 -26.37 11.13
C LYS A 339 -1.99 -27.08 9.84
N TRP A 340 -2.25 -26.33 8.77
CA TRP A 340 -2.69 -26.84 7.47
C TRP A 340 -1.60 -26.81 6.39
N SER A 341 -0.34 -26.72 6.81
CA SER A 341 0.80 -26.92 5.91
C SER A 341 1.15 -28.40 5.83
N ALA A 342 1.23 -28.94 4.61
CA ALA A 342 1.76 -30.29 4.38
C ALA A 342 3.27 -30.36 4.61
N ILE A 343 3.99 -29.25 4.41
CA ILE A 343 5.44 -29.15 4.59
C ILE A 343 5.74 -28.51 5.94
N LYS A 344 6.62 -29.14 6.72
CA LYS A 344 7.00 -28.66 8.07
C LYS A 344 8.47 -28.28 8.19
N VAL A 345 9.30 -28.91 7.37
CA VAL A 345 10.73 -28.71 7.31
C VAL A 345 11.09 -28.62 5.83
N ILE A 346 11.91 -27.65 5.48
CA ILE A 346 12.37 -27.45 4.10
C ILE A 346 13.68 -28.22 3.92
N ASP A 347 13.76 -28.99 2.84
CA ASP A 347 14.96 -29.70 2.40
C ASP A 347 15.18 -29.50 0.89
N ALA A 348 16.28 -30.05 0.36
CA ALA A 348 16.65 -29.93 -1.05
C ALA A 348 15.59 -30.46 -2.03
N ASP A 349 14.82 -31.47 -1.63
CA ASP A 349 13.86 -32.15 -2.51
C ASP A 349 12.49 -31.44 -2.52
N ASN A 350 12.19 -30.67 -1.47
CA ASN A 350 10.84 -30.12 -1.24
C ASN A 350 10.71 -28.60 -1.36
N VAL A 351 11.78 -27.86 -1.66
CA VAL A 351 11.80 -26.38 -1.77
C VAL A 351 10.63 -25.82 -2.57
N GLN A 352 10.37 -26.37 -3.76
CA GLN A 352 9.33 -25.84 -4.65
C GLN A 352 7.92 -26.07 -4.07
N GLN A 353 7.72 -27.20 -3.39
CA GLN A 353 6.46 -27.50 -2.72
C GLN A 353 6.26 -26.61 -1.51
N ALA A 354 7.33 -26.33 -0.75
CA ALA A 354 7.31 -25.38 0.37
C ALA A 354 6.97 -23.96 -0.11
N GLY A 355 7.58 -23.50 -1.20
CA GLY A 355 7.29 -22.21 -1.81
C GLY A 355 5.85 -22.10 -2.33
N ALA A 356 5.32 -23.15 -2.96
CA ALA A 356 3.92 -23.20 -3.38
C ALA A 356 2.94 -23.12 -2.19
N GLU A 357 3.27 -23.79 -1.08
CA GLU A 357 2.45 -23.78 0.13
C GLU A 357 2.48 -22.39 0.81
N LEU A 358 3.65 -21.74 0.86
CA LEU A 358 3.78 -20.34 1.32
C LEU A 358 2.95 -19.38 0.45
N PHE A 359 3.00 -19.53 -0.88
CA PHE A 359 2.18 -18.74 -1.79
C PHE A 359 0.69 -18.91 -1.47
N LYS A 360 0.24 -20.16 -1.30
CA LYS A 360 -1.16 -20.48 -1.00
C LYS A 360 -1.61 -19.91 0.35
N LEU A 361 -0.75 -19.93 1.36
CA LEU A 361 -1.08 -19.49 2.72
C LEU A 361 -0.96 -17.97 2.92
N GLN A 362 -0.06 -17.29 2.20
CA GLN A 362 0.24 -15.88 2.44
C GLN A 362 -0.12 -14.95 1.29
N CYS A 363 0.04 -15.39 0.04
CA CYS A 363 -0.07 -14.52 -1.14
C CYS A 363 -1.42 -14.67 -1.86
N TYR A 364 -1.98 -15.89 -1.90
CA TYR A 364 -3.19 -16.23 -2.64
C TYR A 364 -4.43 -15.43 -2.20
N ALA A 365 -4.48 -14.97 -0.95
CA ALA A 365 -5.54 -14.09 -0.47
C ALA A 365 -5.69 -12.80 -1.31
N CYS A 366 -4.62 -12.37 -1.98
CA CYS A 366 -4.58 -11.17 -2.81
C CYS A 366 -4.27 -11.44 -4.29
N HIS A 367 -3.60 -12.56 -4.58
CA HIS A 367 -3.07 -12.88 -5.90
C HIS A 367 -3.66 -14.17 -6.48
N THR A 368 -4.09 -14.10 -7.74
CA THR A 368 -4.40 -15.30 -8.52
C THR A 368 -3.14 -15.87 -9.16
N LEU A 369 -3.24 -17.10 -9.66
CA LEU A 369 -2.23 -17.73 -10.51
C LEU A 369 -2.87 -18.00 -11.87
N ASP A 370 -2.34 -17.38 -12.93
CA ASP A 370 -2.89 -17.43 -14.29
C ASP A 370 -4.36 -16.95 -14.37
N GLY A 371 -4.73 -16.08 -13.43
CA GLY A 371 -6.09 -15.61 -13.24
C GLY A 371 -6.37 -14.21 -13.74
N ILE A 372 -7.64 -13.81 -13.67
CA ILE A 372 -8.11 -12.51 -14.18
C ILE A 372 -7.69 -11.34 -13.26
N ASN A 373 -7.57 -11.59 -11.96
CA ASN A 373 -7.43 -10.53 -10.96
C ASN A 373 -6.13 -10.62 -10.17
N ASN A 374 -5.22 -9.66 -10.37
CA ASN A 374 -3.92 -9.59 -9.70
C ASN A 374 -3.07 -10.86 -9.86
N ASP A 375 -2.97 -11.38 -11.08
CA ASP A 375 -2.16 -12.54 -11.40
C ASP A 375 -0.70 -12.38 -10.97
N ILE A 376 -0.20 -13.31 -10.16
CA ILE A 376 1.16 -13.28 -9.64
C ILE A 376 2.19 -13.56 -10.73
N ARG A 377 1.87 -14.37 -11.75
CA ARG A 377 2.82 -14.75 -12.79
C ARG A 377 3.25 -13.51 -13.56
N SER A 378 2.31 -12.74 -14.09
CA SER A 378 2.60 -11.48 -14.78
C SER A 378 3.36 -10.47 -13.92
N ARG A 379 3.09 -10.41 -12.61
CA ARG A 379 3.73 -9.46 -11.68
C ARG A 379 5.17 -9.80 -11.32
N THR A 380 5.54 -11.07 -11.45
CA THR A 380 6.88 -11.57 -11.06
C THR A 380 7.77 -11.88 -12.26
N ALA A 381 7.24 -11.72 -13.48
CA ALA A 381 7.90 -12.13 -14.73
C ALA A 381 9.27 -11.47 -14.97
N THR A 382 9.48 -10.23 -14.54
CA THR A 382 10.74 -9.50 -14.75
C THR A 382 11.76 -9.72 -13.63
N ILE A 383 11.32 -10.15 -12.44
CA ILE A 383 12.14 -10.18 -11.22
C ILE A 383 12.98 -11.47 -11.19
N ASN A 384 14.28 -11.37 -10.90
CA ASN A 384 15.17 -12.52 -10.73
C ASN A 384 15.06 -13.12 -9.30
N PHE A 385 15.81 -14.17 -8.99
CA PHE A 385 15.71 -14.86 -7.70
C PHE A 385 16.11 -13.98 -6.52
N ASN A 386 17.29 -13.37 -6.53
CA ASN A 386 17.76 -12.56 -5.40
C ASN A 386 16.93 -11.29 -5.22
N GLY A 387 16.59 -10.61 -6.32
CA GLY A 387 15.68 -9.46 -6.30
C GLY A 387 14.32 -9.82 -5.73
N MET A 388 13.81 -11.04 -5.99
CA MET A 388 12.57 -11.54 -5.37
C MET A 388 12.75 -11.77 -3.85
N VAL A 389 13.85 -12.40 -3.42
CA VAL A 389 14.15 -12.60 -1.99
C VAL A 389 14.19 -11.26 -1.26
N LYS A 390 14.91 -10.27 -1.81
CA LYS A 390 14.99 -8.91 -1.25
C LYS A 390 13.62 -8.24 -1.23
N TYR A 391 12.89 -8.32 -2.34
CA TYR A 391 11.56 -7.72 -2.47
C TYR A 391 10.57 -8.28 -1.43
N LEU A 392 10.57 -9.59 -1.18
CA LEU A 392 9.70 -10.20 -0.15
C LEU A 392 9.98 -9.63 1.26
N GLY A 393 11.22 -9.23 1.54
CA GLY A 393 11.58 -8.57 2.81
C GLY A 393 11.01 -7.15 2.95
N THR A 394 10.93 -6.39 1.86
CA THR A 394 10.55 -4.96 1.87
C THR A 394 9.20 -4.66 1.21
N MET A 395 8.47 -5.68 0.76
CA MET A 395 7.25 -5.50 -0.05
C MET A 395 6.18 -4.65 0.65
N HIS A 396 6.04 -4.77 1.97
CA HIS A 396 5.07 -4.04 2.77
C HIS A 396 5.44 -2.56 2.95
N GLN A 397 6.73 -2.21 2.83
CA GLN A 397 7.21 -0.83 2.84
C GLN A 397 6.97 -0.18 1.48
N ARG A 398 7.32 -0.90 0.40
CA ARG A 398 7.14 -0.44 -0.99
C ARG A 398 5.67 -0.39 -1.41
N ARG A 399 4.85 -1.30 -0.89
CA ARG A 399 3.41 -1.40 -1.16
C ARG A 399 2.66 -1.57 0.16
N PRO A 400 2.32 -0.46 0.85
CA PRO A 400 1.65 -0.50 2.17
C PRO A 400 0.33 -1.29 2.21
N PHE A 401 -0.32 -1.50 1.06
CA PHE A 401 -1.53 -2.32 0.93
C PHE A 401 -1.25 -3.84 0.92
N MET A 402 0.02 -4.28 0.92
CA MET A 402 0.42 -5.68 1.04
C MET A 402 0.83 -6.00 2.48
N PRO A 403 0.38 -7.12 3.07
CA PRO A 403 0.91 -7.61 4.34
C PRO A 403 2.42 -7.91 4.26
N PRO A 404 3.16 -7.84 5.38
CA PRO A 404 4.55 -8.31 5.42
C PRO A 404 4.65 -9.81 5.15
N PHE A 405 5.81 -10.26 4.66
CA PHE A 405 6.13 -11.68 4.60
C PHE A 405 6.32 -12.20 6.03
N VAL A 406 5.78 -13.38 6.32
CA VAL A 406 5.91 -13.99 7.64
C VAL A 406 6.57 -15.35 7.50
N GLY A 407 7.82 -15.47 7.90
CA GLY A 407 8.58 -16.72 7.81
C GLY A 407 10.08 -16.46 7.91
N ASN A 408 10.85 -17.52 8.06
CA ASN A 408 12.31 -17.41 8.16
C ASN A 408 12.98 -17.23 6.78
N GLU A 409 14.29 -16.97 6.77
CA GLU A 409 15.02 -16.75 5.52
C GLU A 409 14.94 -17.91 4.53
N LEU A 410 14.94 -19.16 5.02
CA LEU A 410 14.83 -20.33 4.15
C LEU A 410 13.43 -20.42 3.51
N GLU A 411 12.38 -20.13 4.28
CA GLU A 411 11.01 -20.02 3.76
C GLU A 411 10.89 -18.89 2.74
N LYS A 412 11.52 -17.74 2.98
CA LYS A 412 11.54 -16.61 2.04
C LYS A 412 12.19 -17.01 0.71
N LYS A 413 13.35 -17.67 0.77
CA LYS A 413 14.04 -18.22 -0.40
C LYS A 413 13.21 -19.29 -1.11
N ALA A 414 12.51 -20.16 -0.38
CA ALA A 414 11.63 -21.16 -0.98
C ALA A 414 10.45 -20.51 -1.71
N LEU A 415 9.81 -19.50 -1.12
CA LEU A 415 8.75 -18.73 -1.79
C LEU A 415 9.28 -18.03 -3.05
N ALA A 416 10.44 -17.37 -2.97
CA ALA A 416 11.07 -16.75 -4.13
C ALA A 416 11.37 -17.78 -5.23
N SER A 417 11.91 -18.95 -4.87
CA SER A 417 12.23 -20.02 -5.81
C SER A 417 10.97 -20.55 -6.51
N TYR A 418 9.85 -20.67 -5.81
CA TYR A 418 8.57 -20.98 -6.45
C TYR A 418 8.13 -19.87 -7.41
N LEU A 419 8.11 -18.62 -6.94
CA LEU A 419 7.61 -17.47 -7.72
C LEU A 419 8.41 -17.18 -8.99
N VAL A 420 9.74 -17.36 -8.97
CA VAL A 420 10.59 -17.07 -10.14
C VAL A 420 11.12 -18.32 -10.84
N GLY A 421 11.45 -19.37 -10.09
CA GLY A 421 11.94 -20.62 -10.64
C GLY A 421 10.81 -21.47 -11.17
N THR A 422 9.87 -21.88 -10.32
CA THR A 422 8.75 -22.75 -10.76
C THR A 422 7.84 -22.04 -11.77
N LEU A 423 7.51 -20.76 -11.57
CA LEU A 423 6.62 -20.05 -12.50
C LEU A 423 7.32 -19.58 -13.79
N HIS A 424 8.58 -19.15 -13.75
CA HIS A 424 9.22 -18.53 -14.92
C HIS A 424 10.42 -19.31 -15.48
N GLY A 425 10.80 -20.43 -14.86
CA GLY A 425 11.96 -21.22 -15.26
C GLY A 425 13.30 -20.51 -15.02
N LYS A 426 13.34 -19.52 -14.11
CA LYS A 426 14.57 -18.79 -13.78
C LYS A 426 15.46 -19.62 -12.85
N GLU A 427 16.75 -19.35 -12.89
CA GLU A 427 17.73 -19.99 -12.00
C GLU A 427 17.49 -19.58 -10.53
N THR A 428 17.64 -20.52 -9.60
CA THR A 428 17.37 -20.29 -8.17
C THR A 428 18.42 -20.99 -7.32
N HIS A 429 18.90 -20.28 -6.28
CA HIS A 429 20.01 -20.70 -5.43
C HIS A 429 19.58 -20.69 -3.97
N VAL A 430 18.75 -21.67 -3.56
CA VAL A 430 18.15 -21.68 -2.21
C VAL A 430 19.14 -22.10 -1.13
N PHE A 431 20.00 -23.09 -1.42
CA PHE A 431 21.00 -23.62 -0.49
C PHE A 431 22.44 -23.22 -0.80
N ASP A 432 22.67 -22.50 -1.90
CA ASP A 432 24.02 -22.10 -2.25
C ASP A 432 24.46 -20.92 -1.36
N GLU A 433 25.72 -20.93 -0.93
CA GLU A 433 26.37 -19.76 -0.35
C GLU A 433 26.54 -18.69 -1.44
N PRO A 434 26.51 -17.39 -1.10
CA PRO A 434 26.67 -16.33 -2.10
C PRO A 434 28.05 -16.45 -2.77
N GLU A 435 28.07 -17.02 -3.97
CA GLU A 435 29.24 -17.00 -4.82
C GLU A 435 29.56 -15.54 -5.22
N LEU A 436 30.68 -15.03 -4.71
CA LEU A 436 31.37 -13.83 -5.17
C LEU A 436 31.98 -14.11 -6.55
N THR A 437 31.15 -14.16 -7.59
CA THR A 437 31.59 -14.42 -8.97
C THR A 437 31.65 -13.13 -9.79
N ILE A 438 32.85 -12.79 -10.26
CA ILE A 438 33.34 -12.15 -11.52
C ILE A 438 32.52 -11.02 -12.22
N ASN A 439 31.20 -10.90 -12.02
CA ASN A 439 30.31 -9.89 -12.60
C ASN A 439 29.43 -9.20 -11.53
N LEU A 440 30.03 -8.75 -10.42
CA LEU A 440 29.33 -8.14 -9.27
C LEU A 440 28.34 -7.04 -9.70
N GLY A 441 28.79 -6.10 -10.55
CA GLY A 441 27.95 -4.98 -10.98
C GLY A 441 26.72 -5.36 -11.79
N GLN A 442 26.86 -6.33 -12.70
CA GLN A 442 25.72 -6.85 -13.48
C GLN A 442 24.73 -7.58 -12.58
N LYS A 443 25.22 -8.41 -11.66
CA LYS A 443 24.38 -9.10 -10.68
C LYS A 443 23.63 -8.11 -9.79
N MET A 444 24.29 -7.05 -9.34
CA MET A 444 23.65 -6.00 -8.55
C MET A 444 22.59 -5.21 -9.32
N LEU A 445 22.85 -4.85 -10.58
CA LEU A 445 21.83 -4.23 -11.44
C LEU A 445 20.60 -5.13 -11.58
N GLU A 446 20.84 -6.42 -11.79
CA GLU A 446 19.78 -7.41 -11.91
C GLU A 446 19.01 -7.58 -10.59
N ASP A 447 19.70 -7.62 -9.45
CA ASP A 447 19.11 -7.88 -8.13
C ASP A 447 18.40 -6.64 -7.54
N GLU A 448 18.96 -5.45 -7.76
CA GLU A 448 18.52 -4.21 -7.11
C GLU A 448 17.63 -3.34 -8.00
N CYS A 449 17.92 -3.28 -9.29
CA CYS A 449 17.31 -2.30 -10.19
C CYS A 449 16.20 -2.89 -11.07
N THR A 450 16.15 -4.22 -11.27
CA THR A 450 15.13 -4.84 -12.15
C THR A 450 13.76 -5.04 -11.54
N VAL A 451 13.64 -4.79 -10.23
CA VAL A 451 12.39 -4.94 -9.49
C VAL A 451 11.31 -3.98 -9.99
N CYS A 452 11.70 -2.82 -10.52
CA CYS A 452 10.77 -1.75 -10.95
C CYS A 452 10.73 -1.53 -12.47
N HIS A 453 11.87 -1.64 -13.17
CA HIS A 453 11.98 -1.48 -14.62
C HIS A 453 13.08 -2.40 -15.19
N GLY A 454 13.03 -2.70 -16.49
CA GLY A 454 14.06 -3.56 -17.12
C GLY A 454 15.46 -2.96 -17.07
N VAL A 455 16.49 -3.81 -17.14
CA VAL A 455 17.92 -3.40 -17.19
C VAL A 455 18.16 -2.39 -18.32
N ASP A 456 17.52 -2.60 -19.46
CA ASP A 456 17.63 -1.73 -20.64
C ASP A 456 17.37 -0.25 -20.31
N LEU A 457 16.38 0.03 -19.46
CA LEU A 457 16.04 1.41 -19.08
C LEU A 457 17.14 2.06 -18.24
N VAL A 458 17.82 1.28 -17.40
CA VAL A 458 18.93 1.74 -16.56
C VAL A 458 20.18 1.98 -17.42
N MET A 459 20.41 1.12 -18.41
CA MET A 459 21.50 1.27 -19.37
C MET A 459 21.29 2.51 -20.25
N ASP A 460 20.08 2.71 -20.76
CA ASP A 460 19.70 3.90 -21.55
C ASP A 460 19.86 5.20 -20.74
N TRP A 461 19.51 5.19 -19.45
CA TRP A 461 19.72 6.32 -18.54
C TRP A 461 21.21 6.66 -18.40
N GLY A 462 22.05 5.65 -18.20
CA GLY A 462 23.49 5.83 -18.03
C GLY A 462 24.28 6.10 -19.31
N GLU A 463 23.68 5.92 -20.50
CA GLU A 463 24.34 6.14 -21.79
C GLU A 463 24.77 7.60 -21.94
N PHE A 464 23.90 8.54 -21.54
CA PHE A 464 24.10 9.98 -21.73
C PHE A 464 24.81 10.69 -20.56
N LEU A 465 25.17 9.97 -19.50
CA LEU A 465 25.77 10.51 -18.28
C LEU A 465 27.25 10.10 -18.14
N SER A 466 28.07 10.93 -17.50
CA SER A 466 29.43 10.53 -17.07
C SER A 466 29.39 9.53 -15.91
N ALA A 467 30.50 8.84 -15.64
CA ALA A 467 30.57 7.87 -14.54
C ALA A 467 30.28 8.51 -13.17
N GLU A 468 30.71 9.75 -12.95
CA GLU A 468 30.43 10.48 -11.70
C GLU A 468 28.97 10.94 -11.61
N GLU A 469 28.36 11.31 -12.74
CA GLU A 469 26.92 11.62 -12.78
C GLU A 469 26.05 10.38 -12.55
N VAL A 470 26.45 9.22 -13.09
CA VAL A 470 25.79 7.93 -12.80
C VAL A 470 25.94 7.58 -11.31
N ARG A 471 27.14 7.70 -10.75
CA ARG A 471 27.43 7.46 -9.33
C ARG A 471 26.59 8.36 -8.42
N SER A 472 26.59 9.67 -8.68
CA SER A 472 25.79 10.64 -7.93
C SER A 472 24.28 10.39 -8.09
N GLY A 473 23.83 10.04 -9.30
CA GLY A 473 22.45 9.69 -9.57
C GLY A 473 21.99 8.43 -8.82
N LEU A 474 22.83 7.40 -8.72
CA LEU A 474 22.53 6.17 -7.95
C LEU A 474 22.42 6.44 -6.44
N LEU A 475 23.26 7.34 -5.90
CA LEU A 475 23.20 7.74 -4.49
C LEU A 475 22.03 8.69 -4.17
N ASN A 476 21.33 9.20 -5.18
CA ASN A 476 20.24 10.17 -5.03
C ASN A 476 19.02 9.80 -5.90
N LEU A 477 18.75 8.50 -6.08
CA LEU A 477 17.62 7.98 -6.86
C LEU A 477 16.28 8.50 -6.35
N SER A 478 16.14 8.68 -5.04
CA SER A 478 14.94 9.21 -4.39
C SER A 478 14.61 10.65 -4.83
N GLN A 479 15.62 11.40 -5.28
CA GLN A 479 15.46 12.76 -5.82
C GLN A 479 15.03 12.75 -7.29
N ILE A 480 15.29 11.65 -8.02
CA ILE A 480 14.85 11.47 -9.40
C ILE A 480 13.39 11.01 -9.41
N ASP A 481 13.06 10.01 -8.60
CA ASP A 481 11.69 9.58 -8.35
C ASP A 481 11.55 9.16 -6.89
N SER A 482 10.61 9.79 -6.17
CA SER A 482 10.35 9.52 -4.75
C SER A 482 9.98 8.06 -4.42
N SER A 483 9.72 7.22 -5.43
CA SER A 483 9.45 5.79 -5.28
C SER A 483 10.70 4.89 -5.40
N MET A 484 11.87 5.48 -5.67
CA MET A 484 13.15 4.78 -5.72
C MET A 484 13.96 5.02 -4.44
N ASP A 485 14.54 3.95 -3.88
CA ASP A 485 15.45 4.03 -2.74
C ASP A 485 16.85 4.43 -3.24
N ASP A 486 17.54 5.30 -2.50
CA ASP A 486 18.95 5.63 -2.78
C ASP A 486 19.83 4.39 -2.63
N PHE A 487 20.87 4.28 -3.47
CA PHE A 487 21.78 3.14 -3.42
C PHE A 487 22.49 3.05 -2.07
N SER A 488 22.39 1.89 -1.42
CA SER A 488 22.88 1.63 -0.06
C SER A 488 23.93 0.51 0.02
N GLY A 489 24.45 0.07 -1.12
CA GLY A 489 25.54 -0.91 -1.18
C GLY A 489 26.91 -0.31 -0.84
N THR A 490 27.93 -1.16 -0.78
CA THR A 490 29.31 -0.74 -0.49
C THR A 490 29.89 0.14 -1.61
N PRO A 491 30.98 0.91 -1.37
CA PRO A 491 31.64 1.66 -2.43
C PRO A 491 32.11 0.80 -3.60
N GLU A 492 32.47 -0.46 -3.32
CA GLU A 492 32.94 -1.44 -4.30
C GLU A 492 31.79 -1.95 -5.17
N GLU A 493 30.65 -2.21 -4.53
CA GLU A 493 29.38 -2.55 -5.15
C GLU A 493 28.87 -1.41 -6.06
N LEU A 494 28.89 -0.17 -5.56
CA LEU A 494 28.55 1.03 -6.33
C LEU A 494 29.47 1.19 -7.55
N ALA A 495 30.78 1.03 -7.37
CA ALA A 495 31.75 1.10 -8.45
C ALA A 495 31.53 0.01 -9.51
N ALA A 496 31.18 -1.21 -9.09
CA ALA A 496 30.88 -2.30 -10.01
C ALA A 496 29.60 -2.03 -10.83
N VAL A 497 28.54 -1.50 -10.19
CA VAL A 497 27.30 -1.10 -10.87
C VAL A 497 27.56 0.02 -11.88
N VAL A 498 28.29 1.07 -11.48
CA VAL A 498 28.66 2.18 -12.38
C VAL A 498 29.49 1.68 -13.56
N ALA A 499 30.49 0.82 -13.32
CA ALA A 499 31.32 0.23 -14.37
C ALA A 499 30.47 -0.58 -15.37
N THR A 500 29.50 -1.35 -14.86
CA THR A 500 28.59 -2.13 -15.68
C THR A 500 27.70 -1.24 -16.55
N ILE A 501 27.08 -0.20 -15.98
CA ILE A 501 26.25 0.78 -16.70
C ILE A 501 27.06 1.48 -17.81
N LYS A 502 28.32 1.81 -17.54
CA LYS A 502 29.20 2.47 -18.51
C LYS A 502 29.83 1.52 -19.53
N GLY A 503 29.58 0.22 -19.46
CA GLY A 503 30.20 -0.78 -20.33
C GLY A 503 31.72 -0.87 -20.15
N GLN A 504 32.22 -0.53 -18.96
CA GLN A 504 33.65 -0.56 -18.60
C GLN A 504 33.95 -1.84 -17.83
N ALA A 505 35.12 -2.43 -18.07
CA ALA A 505 35.58 -3.57 -17.27
C ALA A 505 35.73 -3.11 -15.81
N ALA A 506 35.09 -3.83 -14.87
CA ALA A 506 35.23 -3.55 -13.45
C ALA A 506 36.74 -3.54 -13.09
N PRO A 507 37.24 -2.52 -12.38
CA PRO A 507 38.60 -2.58 -11.88
C PRO A 507 38.74 -3.84 -11.02
N ALA A 508 39.77 -4.64 -11.31
CA ALA A 508 40.03 -5.88 -10.58
C ALA A 508 40.15 -5.56 -9.07
N ALA A 509 39.44 -6.33 -8.24
CA ALA A 509 39.51 -6.22 -6.79
C ALA A 509 40.99 -6.28 -6.34
N PRO A 510 41.46 -5.35 -5.50
CA PRO A 510 42.77 -5.48 -4.90
C PRO A 510 42.75 -6.67 -3.93
N THR A 511 43.47 -7.74 -4.25
CA THR A 511 43.75 -8.86 -3.34
C THR A 511 44.82 -8.49 -2.31
N GLU A 512 44.67 -7.35 -1.64
CA GLU A 512 45.37 -7.05 -0.40
C GLU A 512 44.33 -6.69 0.65
N LEU A 513 44.28 -7.50 1.72
CA LEU A 513 43.48 -7.22 2.91
C LEU A 513 43.90 -5.85 3.45
N SER A 514 43.14 -4.81 3.08
CA SER A 514 43.45 -3.43 3.42
C SER A 514 42.99 -3.17 4.84
N GLY A 515 43.92 -2.98 5.78
CA GLY A 515 43.55 -2.57 7.14
C GLY A 515 42.73 -1.28 7.20
N LYS A 516 42.74 -0.49 6.12
CA LYS A 516 41.92 0.72 5.98
C LYS A 516 40.45 0.39 5.66
N SER A 517 40.17 -0.62 4.83
CA SER A 517 38.78 -1.03 4.59
C SER A 517 38.18 -1.68 5.84
N LEU A 518 38.96 -2.50 6.55
CA LEU A 518 38.56 -3.04 7.86
C LEU A 518 38.25 -1.95 8.90
N LEU A 519 39.04 -0.87 8.93
CA LEU A 519 38.77 0.26 9.81
C LEU A 519 37.46 0.97 9.43
N GLU A 520 37.20 1.12 8.13
CA GLU A 520 36.00 1.77 7.61
C GLU A 520 34.74 0.94 7.89
N GLU A 521 34.80 -0.36 7.65
CA GLU A 521 33.69 -1.30 7.81
C GLU A 521 33.34 -1.58 9.27
N GLU A 522 34.34 -1.81 10.12
CA GLU A 522 34.12 -2.32 11.49
C GLU A 522 34.10 -1.22 12.56
N CYS A 523 34.72 -0.06 12.30
CA CYS A 523 34.93 0.95 13.34
C CYS A 523 34.41 2.35 12.97
N SER A 524 34.55 2.75 11.70
CA SER A 524 34.19 4.12 11.27
C SER A 524 32.67 4.37 11.25
N MET A 525 31.88 3.29 11.25
CA MET A 525 30.42 3.37 11.29
C MET A 525 29.90 3.93 12.63
N CYS A 526 30.68 3.76 13.70
CA CYS A 526 30.30 4.17 15.06
C CYS A 526 31.10 5.37 15.58
N HIS A 527 32.35 5.55 15.12
CA HIS A 527 33.23 6.65 15.51
C HIS A 527 33.84 7.35 14.29
N GLY A 528 34.07 8.67 14.38
CA GLY A 528 34.88 9.37 13.39
C GLY A 528 36.29 8.77 13.32
N THR A 529 36.84 8.63 12.10
CA THR A 529 38.16 8.03 11.89
C THR A 529 39.27 8.79 12.64
N ASP A 530 39.13 10.10 12.78
CA ASP A 530 39.98 10.99 13.58
C ASP A 530 40.10 10.53 15.04
N ILE A 531 38.97 10.21 15.67
CA ILE A 531 38.92 9.74 17.06
C ILE A 531 39.68 8.42 17.23
N ILE A 532 39.56 7.51 16.26
CA ILE A 532 40.20 6.19 16.31
C ILE A 532 41.72 6.33 16.13
N TYR A 533 42.16 7.20 15.20
CA TYR A 533 43.59 7.49 15.03
C TYR A 533 44.18 8.20 16.27
N ASP A 534 43.46 9.13 16.89
CA ASP A 534 43.90 9.80 18.12
C ASP A 534 44.05 8.83 19.29
N TRP A 535 43.16 7.83 19.41
CA TRP A 535 43.28 6.75 20.39
C TRP A 535 44.51 5.86 20.13
N ALA A 536 44.77 5.50 18.87
CA ALA A 536 45.88 4.61 18.50
C ALA A 536 47.25 5.31 18.48
N ALA A 537 47.29 6.63 18.33
CA ALA A 537 48.52 7.41 18.21
C ALA A 537 49.50 7.23 19.39
N PRO A 538 49.09 7.35 20.68
CA PRO A 538 50.00 7.21 21.82
C PRO A 538 50.39 5.77 22.17
N LEU A 539 49.71 4.76 21.61
CA LEU A 539 49.88 3.34 21.98
C LEU A 539 50.91 2.62 21.10
N SER A 540 51.64 1.62 21.63
CA SER A 540 52.47 0.73 20.81
C SER A 540 51.62 -0.24 19.97
N PRO A 541 52.15 -0.84 18.89
CA PRO A 541 51.38 -1.80 18.08
C PRO A 541 50.80 -2.99 18.88
N ASP A 542 51.53 -3.46 19.89
CA ASP A 542 51.04 -4.55 20.76
C ASP A 542 49.96 -4.07 21.75
N GLU A 543 50.03 -2.81 22.18
CA GLU A 543 48.98 -2.19 23.00
C GLU A 543 47.72 -1.89 22.19
N VAL A 544 47.84 -1.44 20.94
CA VAL A 544 46.69 -1.30 20.01
C VAL A 544 46.07 -2.67 19.75
N ARG A 545 46.89 -3.70 19.50
CA ARG A 545 46.40 -5.07 19.32
C ARG A 545 45.64 -5.56 20.54
N HIS A 546 46.17 -5.33 21.75
CA HIS A 546 45.50 -5.71 22.97
C HIS A 546 44.20 -4.93 23.17
N GLY A 547 44.21 -3.61 22.95
CA GLY A 547 43.05 -2.74 23.06
C GLY A 547 41.91 -3.11 22.12
N LEU A 548 42.22 -3.47 20.86
CA LEU A 548 41.22 -3.96 19.89
C LEU A 548 40.58 -5.28 20.33
N LEU A 549 41.34 -6.18 20.97
CA LEU A 549 40.84 -7.44 21.51
C LEU A 549 40.10 -7.29 22.85
N THR A 550 40.07 -6.09 23.42
CA THR A 550 39.44 -5.80 24.72
C THR A 550 38.68 -4.47 24.71
N LEU A 551 38.02 -4.13 23.59
CA LEU A 551 37.26 -2.89 23.43
C LEU A 551 36.13 -2.76 24.46
N SER A 552 35.48 -3.87 24.81
CA SER A 552 34.44 -3.94 25.84
C SER A 552 34.92 -3.52 27.23
N GLN A 553 36.24 -3.56 27.47
CA GLN A 553 36.86 -3.10 28.72
C GLN A 553 37.15 -1.60 28.71
N ILE A 554 37.19 -0.97 27.53
CA ILE A 554 37.35 0.47 27.34
C ILE A 554 35.97 1.15 27.42
N ASP A 555 34.98 0.59 26.73
CA ASP A 555 33.58 0.98 26.85
C ASP A 555 32.68 -0.26 26.75
N SER A 556 31.80 -0.46 27.72
CA SER A 556 30.91 -1.63 27.80
C SER A 556 29.92 -1.74 26.64
N SER A 557 29.75 -0.69 25.82
CA SER A 557 28.92 -0.68 24.63
C SER A 557 29.63 -1.15 23.36
N MET A 558 30.95 -1.38 23.41
CA MET A 558 31.75 -1.87 22.29
C MET A 558 31.96 -3.38 22.39
N GLU A 559 31.88 -4.08 21.26
CA GLU A 559 32.25 -5.50 21.18
C GLU A 559 33.76 -5.64 20.95
N ASP A 560 34.38 -6.66 21.56
CA ASP A 560 35.80 -6.98 21.34
C ASP A 560 36.01 -7.46 19.90
N PHE A 561 37.09 -7.03 19.25
CA PHE A 561 37.36 -7.39 17.85
C PHE A 561 37.52 -8.92 17.70
N SER A 562 36.66 -9.55 16.89
CA SER A 562 36.61 -11.00 16.70
C SER A 562 37.17 -11.51 15.37
N GLY A 563 37.85 -10.65 14.60
CA GLY A 563 38.45 -11.00 13.32
C GLY A 563 39.64 -11.97 13.43
N THR A 564 40.07 -12.49 12.30
CA THR A 564 41.23 -13.37 12.17
C THR A 564 42.53 -12.66 12.60
N PRO A 565 43.58 -13.40 12.99
CA PRO A 565 44.88 -12.80 13.31
C PRO A 565 45.50 -11.97 12.18
N GLN A 566 45.11 -12.25 10.92
CA GLN A 566 45.59 -11.54 9.73
C GLN A 566 44.85 -10.21 9.56
N GLU A 567 43.54 -10.18 9.78
CA GLU A 567 42.72 -8.95 9.81
C GLU A 567 43.14 -8.03 10.95
N LEU A 568 43.36 -8.58 12.14
CA LEU A 568 43.85 -7.84 13.29
C LEU A 568 45.24 -7.22 13.02
N ALA A 569 46.12 -7.96 12.35
CA ALA A 569 47.43 -7.43 11.97
C ALA A 569 47.31 -6.29 10.94
N ALA A 570 46.47 -6.45 9.92
CA ALA A 570 46.22 -5.42 8.92
C ALA A 570 45.64 -4.15 9.54
N LEU A 571 44.66 -4.28 10.43
CA LEU A 571 44.02 -3.17 11.14
C LEU A 571 45.00 -2.42 12.05
N VAL A 572 45.84 -3.14 12.80
CA VAL A 572 46.91 -2.53 13.62
C VAL A 572 47.92 -1.79 12.73
N THR A 573 48.29 -2.36 11.58
CA THR A 573 49.20 -1.72 10.62
C THR A 573 48.60 -0.43 10.04
N ALA A 574 47.31 -0.41 9.72
CA ALA A 574 46.60 0.78 9.26
C ALA A 574 46.56 1.87 10.34
N LEU A 575 46.21 1.52 11.58
CA LEU A 575 46.15 2.44 12.71
C LEU A 575 47.51 3.02 13.11
N LYS A 576 48.60 2.25 12.95
CA LYS A 576 49.96 2.68 13.32
C LYS A 576 50.73 3.38 12.20
N GLY A 577 50.18 3.44 10.98
CA GLY A 577 50.72 4.27 9.92
C GLY A 577 52.21 4.05 9.62
N MET A 578 52.64 2.81 9.34
CA MET A 578 53.96 2.59 8.73
C MET A 578 53.94 3.05 7.25
N MET A 579 54.04 4.38 7.11
CA MET A 579 54.38 5.27 5.98
C MET A 579 53.60 5.16 4.66
N ALA A 580 52.71 6.13 4.44
CA ALA A 580 52.96 7.28 3.56
C ALA A 580 51.98 8.43 3.89
N GLN A 581 52.49 9.61 4.26
CA GLN A 581 51.66 10.81 4.41
C GLN A 581 51.41 11.46 3.04
N PRO A 582 50.20 11.96 2.75
CA PRO A 582 50.00 12.90 1.65
C PRO A 582 50.20 14.33 2.14
N SER A 583 51.12 15.05 1.49
CA SER A 583 51.06 16.51 1.42
C SER A 583 49.75 16.91 0.74
N VAL A 584 48.91 17.72 1.39
CA VAL A 584 47.75 18.34 0.73
C VAL A 584 48.27 19.17 -0.44
N SER A 585 47.81 18.89 -1.66
CA SER A 585 48.33 19.58 -2.85
C SER A 585 47.84 21.03 -2.84
N ALA A 586 48.75 21.99 -3.08
CA ALA A 586 48.40 23.41 -3.14
C ALA A 586 47.33 23.73 -4.22
N GLN A 587 47.21 22.86 -5.23
CA GLN A 587 46.15 22.92 -6.24
C GLN A 587 44.77 22.61 -5.65
N ALA A 588 44.68 21.62 -4.74
CA ALA A 588 43.42 21.30 -4.07
C ALA A 588 42.96 22.46 -3.18
N ILE A 589 43.89 23.14 -2.50
CA ILE A 589 43.57 24.33 -1.69
C ILE A 589 43.03 25.47 -2.58
N LEU A 590 43.62 25.68 -3.77
CA LEU A 590 43.10 26.65 -4.73
C LEU A 590 41.68 26.25 -5.20
N ASP A 591 41.47 24.98 -5.47
CA ASP A 591 40.20 24.48 -5.99
C ASP A 591 39.05 24.54 -4.97
N ASP A 592 39.34 24.25 -3.71
CA ASP A 592 38.36 24.28 -2.63
C ASP A 592 38.06 25.71 -2.15
N GLU A 593 39.07 26.58 -2.05
CA GLU A 593 38.92 27.90 -1.42
C GLU A 593 38.68 29.05 -2.41
N CYS A 594 39.10 28.91 -3.67
CA CYS A 594 39.07 30.00 -4.65
C CYS A 594 38.29 29.65 -5.92
N SER A 595 38.38 28.41 -6.40
CA SER A 595 37.78 28.01 -7.68
C SER A 595 36.25 27.90 -7.67
N MET A 596 35.62 27.95 -6.49
CA MET A 596 34.16 28.03 -6.36
C MET A 596 33.58 29.36 -6.86
N CYS A 597 34.34 30.45 -6.77
CA CYS A 597 33.86 31.80 -7.10
C CYS A 597 34.59 32.42 -8.31
N HIS A 598 35.83 31.99 -8.59
CA HIS A 598 36.66 32.51 -9.68
C HIS A 598 37.29 31.37 -10.47
N SER A 599 37.56 31.56 -11.77
CA SER A 599 38.39 30.58 -12.48
C SER A 599 39.84 30.64 -11.98
N ALA A 600 40.51 29.49 -11.93
CA ALA A 600 41.93 29.41 -11.54
C ALA A 600 42.82 30.37 -12.36
N ASP A 601 42.54 30.54 -13.66
CA ASP A 601 43.24 31.48 -14.54
C ASP A 601 43.14 32.94 -14.06
N LEU A 602 41.98 33.35 -13.53
CA LEU A 602 41.76 34.71 -13.03
C LEU A 602 42.55 34.95 -11.74
N VAL A 603 42.64 33.93 -10.88
CA VAL A 603 43.44 34.00 -9.63
C VAL A 603 44.94 34.05 -9.95
N ILE A 604 45.38 33.31 -10.96
CA ILE A 604 46.77 33.32 -11.42
C ILE A 604 47.12 34.67 -12.09
N GLU A 605 46.21 35.26 -12.85
CA GLU A 605 46.39 36.60 -13.45
C GLU A 605 46.49 37.70 -12.38
N TRP A 606 45.67 37.62 -11.33
CA TRP A 606 45.77 38.49 -10.16
C TRP A 606 47.13 38.32 -9.45
N ALA A 607 47.56 37.08 -9.22
CA ALA A 607 48.86 36.79 -8.60
C ALA A 607 50.04 37.30 -9.44
N ALA A 608 49.92 37.30 -10.78
CA ALA A 608 50.96 37.80 -11.68
C ALA A 608 51.25 39.30 -11.56
N ALA A 609 50.31 40.08 -11.03
CA ALA A 609 50.49 41.51 -10.78
C ALA A 609 51.19 41.81 -9.43
N LEU A 610 51.45 40.79 -8.61
CA LEU A 610 51.91 40.93 -7.22
C LEU A 610 53.23 40.18 -6.98
N ASN A 611 53.98 40.58 -5.95
CA ASN A 611 55.11 39.81 -5.44
C ASN A 611 54.63 38.84 -4.34
N ARG A 612 55.49 37.92 -3.89
CA ARG A 612 55.13 36.88 -2.90
C ARG A 612 54.47 37.46 -1.63
N GLU A 613 55.03 38.54 -1.08
CA GLU A 613 54.45 39.23 0.09
C GLU A 613 53.09 39.85 -0.23
N GLY A 614 52.93 40.43 -1.42
CA GLY A 614 51.66 40.99 -1.90
C GLY A 614 50.58 39.93 -2.10
N ILE A 615 50.93 38.73 -2.58
CA ILE A 615 50.01 37.59 -2.72
C ILE A 615 49.57 37.11 -1.33
N ASN A 616 50.52 36.92 -0.41
CA ASN A 616 50.21 36.47 0.95
C ASN A 616 49.32 37.48 1.69
N HIS A 617 49.65 38.77 1.60
CA HIS A 617 48.82 39.84 2.18
C HIS A 617 47.43 39.88 1.53
N GLY A 618 47.37 39.76 0.21
CA GLY A 618 46.12 39.77 -0.55
C GLY A 618 45.20 38.62 -0.18
N LEU A 619 45.73 37.40 -0.02
CA LEU A 619 44.97 36.23 0.42
C LEU A 619 44.43 36.41 1.85
N LYS A 620 45.19 37.03 2.75
CA LYS A 620 44.74 37.34 4.12
C LYS A 620 43.74 38.51 4.21
N HIS A 621 43.54 39.28 3.14
CA HIS A 621 42.73 40.52 3.13
C HIS A 621 41.89 40.61 1.84
N LEU A 622 41.33 39.49 1.38
CA LEU A 622 40.49 39.42 0.18
C LEU A 622 39.22 40.28 0.32
N SER A 623 38.68 40.38 1.53
CA SER A 623 37.52 41.19 1.87
C SER A 623 37.76 42.70 1.64
N GLU A 624 39.01 43.15 1.71
CA GLU A 624 39.40 44.54 1.39
C GLU A 624 39.46 44.79 -0.13
N ILE A 625 39.70 43.74 -0.92
CA ILE A 625 39.72 43.78 -2.38
C ILE A 625 38.29 43.75 -2.93
N ASN A 626 37.44 42.90 -2.36
CA ASN A 626 36.02 42.84 -2.64
C ASN A 626 35.28 42.38 -1.38
N SER A 627 34.36 43.20 -0.88
CA SER A 627 33.60 42.95 0.35
C SER A 627 32.69 41.71 0.32
N SER A 628 32.65 41.01 -0.81
CA SER A 628 31.89 39.77 -1.01
C SER A 628 32.78 38.52 -0.91
N MET A 629 34.09 38.68 -0.70
CA MET A 629 35.06 37.61 -0.50
C MET A 629 35.46 37.53 0.97
N ASP A 630 35.59 36.32 1.48
CA ASP A 630 36.12 36.08 2.82
C ASP A 630 37.66 36.01 2.77
N ASP A 631 38.31 36.53 3.82
CA ASP A 631 39.76 36.43 3.98
C ASP A 631 40.18 34.97 4.19
N PHE A 632 41.37 34.58 3.70
CA PHE A 632 41.87 33.22 3.88
C PHE A 632 42.05 32.88 5.38
N THR A 633 41.37 31.84 5.85
CA THR A 633 41.37 31.43 7.28
C THR A 633 42.09 30.09 7.55
N GLY A 634 42.71 29.48 6.53
CA GLY A 634 43.48 28.24 6.65
C GLY A 634 44.77 28.38 7.47
N ARG A 635 45.47 27.25 7.70
CA ARG A 635 46.73 27.24 8.47
C ARG A 635 47.83 27.99 7.73
N ASP A 636 48.81 28.53 8.46
CA ASP A 636 49.92 29.27 7.85
C ASP A 636 50.73 28.40 6.85
N ASP A 637 50.88 27.09 7.10
CA ASP A 637 51.56 26.16 6.17
C ASP A 637 50.78 25.98 4.85
N ASP A 638 49.44 25.98 4.92
CA ASP A 638 48.55 25.85 3.76
C ASP A 638 48.57 27.15 2.95
N LEU A 639 48.63 28.30 3.63
CA LEU A 639 48.80 29.61 3.01
C LEU A 639 50.16 29.75 2.33
N GLU A 640 51.23 29.25 2.93
CA GLU A 640 52.57 29.27 2.32
C GLU A 640 52.60 28.39 1.07
N ALA A 641 52.03 27.19 1.13
CA ALA A 641 51.93 26.29 -0.02
C ALA A 641 51.13 26.89 -1.18
N LEU A 642 49.98 27.52 -0.89
CA LEU A 642 49.16 28.22 -1.89
C LEU A 642 49.87 29.46 -2.46
N THR A 643 50.55 30.23 -1.61
CA THR A 643 51.32 31.40 -2.04
C THR A 643 52.45 31.00 -3.00
N ASP A 644 53.21 29.95 -2.66
CA ASP A 644 54.31 29.47 -3.49
C ASP A 644 53.80 28.88 -4.81
N TYR A 645 52.68 28.18 -4.77
CA TYR A 645 52.01 27.70 -5.98
C TYR A 645 51.61 28.85 -6.91
N LEU A 646 50.95 29.89 -6.40
CA LEU A 646 50.54 31.05 -7.19
C LEU A 646 51.72 31.85 -7.75
N VAL A 647 52.81 32.00 -6.98
CA VAL A 647 54.05 32.64 -7.45
C VAL A 647 54.66 31.87 -8.63
N ASN A 648 54.69 30.54 -8.54
CA ASN A 648 55.28 29.68 -9.56
C ASN A 648 54.40 29.61 -10.82
N SER A 649 53.08 29.52 -10.64
CA SER A 649 52.10 29.51 -11.73
C SER A 649 52.05 30.83 -12.47
N ALA A 650 52.16 31.96 -11.76
CA ALA A 650 52.12 33.30 -12.35
C ALA A 650 53.38 33.68 -13.14
N LYS A 651 54.55 33.10 -12.83
CA LYS A 651 55.82 33.40 -13.51
C LYS A 651 56.06 32.58 -14.79
N GLY A 652 55.08 31.78 -15.22
CA GLY A 652 55.23 30.90 -16.38
C GLY A 652 56.29 29.85 -16.10
N GLY A 653 55.92 28.84 -15.30
CA GLY A 653 56.81 27.83 -14.74
C GLY A 653 57.91 27.34 -15.69
N THR A 654 59.16 27.64 -15.35
CA THR A 654 60.26 26.69 -15.55
C THR A 654 61.03 26.52 -14.24
N GLN A 655 60.80 25.33 -13.67
CA GLN A 655 61.35 24.69 -12.46
C GLN A 655 60.88 25.22 -11.10
#